data_AF-A0A978THS0-F1
#
_entry.id   AF-A0A978THS0-F1
#
_cell.length_a   1.000
_cell.length_b   1.000
_cell.length_c   1.000
_cell.angle_alpha   90.00
_cell.angle_beta   90.00
_cell.angle_gamma   90.00
#
_symmetry.space_group_name_H-M   'P 1'
#
loop_
_entity.id
_entity.type
_entity.pdbx_description
1 polymer ?
#
loop_
_entity_poly.entity_id
_entity_poly.type
_entity_poly.pdbx_seq_one_letter_code
_entity_poly.pdbx_strand_id
1 'polypeptide(L)'
;GETGTQADRYDLLDKLLIDQFFRLCFWKVGAEELNYRRFFNVNELICLRVEDLKVFQKTHSLIGQLVKSGQVQGLRVDHLDGLYNPEQYLRRLRTKCGEEVYVVVEKILEREETLPADWPIQGTTGYDFLNQVNGLFCDRGNEKAFNTIYQRLVDHGPVYEDWVIDRKRLIAATNLVGDVDNLGHLLKGIAGKYRYGRDFTLSGLRKAILEVLVQFPVYCTYINEAGVSDRDRAYIHQAVAQAHKRIPQLQKELAFVEKVLTLNYEDVLTEAEQKEWLHFTMRFQQFSGPLMAKGVEDTLFYVYNRLISLNEVGGNPGIFGVTLEEFHRFNQRQLAQWPHTLNTTSTHDTKRSEDVRARLNVLSEIPQEWDQQVRRWQQLTEPYKRVTQNRTIPDANNEYFLYQTLVGVFPFSNDAQSYPSFVERIKAYVIKAVREAKVYTAWLRPDTEYEEGFVTFVEQILKDSDQNEFLAEFRPFQQKIAEYGIYNSLSQTLVKLTAPGVPDLYQGTELWDLSLVDPDNRRPVDFDERLSYLQEIKRRCQTDLKSLLSDLKATRYDGRLKLFLITRTLAARRQYSDVFERGDYVPIAVEGERAQHIIAFARTYQGHSAITVAPRFLTRLIAPDQDPYGKAVWGDTALVLPAGVKGPWQDVLCDLRHREQSRVPISKILQTFPVALLVQAVNR
;
A
#
# COMPACT_ATOMS: atom_id res chain seq x y z
N GLY A 1 -32.96 -50.07 23.25
CA GLY A 1 -32.49 -49.86 21.87
C GLY A 1 -33.51 -48.99 21.21
N GLU A 2 -33.32 -47.67 21.28
CA GLU A 2 -34.38 -46.73 20.95
C GLU A 2 -34.27 -46.31 19.48
N THR A 3 -35.20 -46.83 18.69
CA THR A 3 -35.53 -46.32 17.35
C THR A 3 -36.37 -45.05 17.52
N GLY A 4 -35.74 -43.95 17.94
CA GLY A 4 -36.34 -42.62 17.83
C GLY A 4 -36.48 -42.24 16.36
N THR A 5 -37.56 -41.54 16.02
CA THR A 5 -37.77 -41.03 14.66
C THR A 5 -36.65 -40.04 14.29
N GLN A 6 -36.45 -39.76 13.00
CA GLN A 6 -35.43 -38.79 12.57
C GLN A 6 -35.64 -37.40 13.20
N ALA A 7 -36.89 -37.02 13.49
CA ALA A 7 -37.25 -35.79 14.19
C ALA A 7 -36.75 -35.79 15.65
N ASP A 8 -36.94 -36.88 16.39
CA ASP A 8 -36.49 -37.00 17.80
C ASP A 8 -34.96 -36.83 17.94
N ARG A 9 -34.21 -37.22 16.90
CA ARG A 9 -32.75 -37.05 16.85
C ARG A 9 -32.32 -35.61 16.62
N TYR A 10 -33.07 -34.85 15.81
CA TYR A 10 -32.78 -33.43 15.59
C TYR A 10 -33.13 -32.59 16.82
N ASP A 11 -34.25 -32.89 17.50
CA ASP A 11 -34.65 -32.18 18.72
C ASP A 11 -33.67 -32.43 19.88
N LEU A 12 -33.12 -33.65 20.00
CA LEU A 12 -32.08 -33.94 20.99
C LEU A 12 -30.79 -33.16 20.70
N LEU A 13 -30.39 -33.10 19.42
CA LEU A 13 -29.22 -32.32 19.00
C LEU A 13 -29.45 -30.82 19.25
N ASP A 14 -30.64 -30.30 18.96
CA ASP A 14 -30.98 -28.89 19.19
C ASP A 14 -30.91 -28.54 20.69
N LYS A 15 -31.50 -29.37 21.56
CA LYS A 15 -31.38 -29.20 23.02
C LYS A 15 -29.92 -29.22 23.47
N LEU A 16 -29.13 -30.18 22.99
CA LEU A 16 -27.70 -30.26 23.32
C LEU A 16 -26.97 -28.98 22.89
N LEU A 17 -27.27 -28.43 21.70
CA LEU A 17 -26.67 -27.20 21.20
C LEU A 17 -27.11 -25.97 22.00
N ILE A 18 -28.37 -25.89 22.44
CA ILE A 18 -28.90 -24.82 23.29
C ILE A 18 -28.19 -24.78 24.65
N ASP A 19 -27.83 -25.94 25.20
CA ASP A 19 -27.15 -26.05 26.49
C ASP A 19 -25.63 -25.70 26.44
N GLN A 20 -25.07 -25.42 25.26
CA GLN A 20 -23.64 -25.08 25.13
C GLN A 20 -23.35 -23.62 25.53
N PHE A 21 -22.10 -23.35 25.93
CA PHE A 21 -21.59 -21.99 26.15
C PHE A 21 -21.44 -21.16 24.86
N PHE A 22 -21.56 -21.80 23.69
CA PHE A 22 -21.49 -21.18 22.39
C PHE A 22 -22.79 -21.42 21.62
N ARG A 23 -23.18 -20.46 20.78
CA ARG A 23 -24.29 -20.61 19.85
C ARG A 23 -23.72 -20.74 18.43
N LEU A 24 -23.92 -21.89 17.80
CA LEU A 24 -23.70 -22.00 16.36
C LEU A 24 -24.82 -21.24 15.65
N CYS A 25 -24.46 -20.24 14.85
CA CYS A 25 -25.41 -19.46 14.08
C CYS A 25 -25.02 -19.45 12.61
N PHE A 26 -26.00 -19.22 11.74
CA PHE A 26 -25.73 -19.00 10.34
C PHE A 26 -24.85 -17.76 10.17
N TRP A 27 -23.79 -17.84 9.37
CA TRP A 27 -22.73 -16.83 9.31
C TRP A 27 -23.22 -15.40 9.02
N LYS A 28 -24.39 -15.22 8.38
CA LYS A 28 -25.02 -13.91 8.16
C LYS A 28 -25.45 -13.22 9.45
N VAL A 29 -25.89 -13.99 10.44
CA VAL A 29 -26.24 -13.48 11.79
C VAL A 29 -25.01 -12.88 12.47
N GLY A 30 -23.81 -13.38 12.13
CA GLY A 30 -22.56 -12.87 12.67
C GLY A 30 -22.33 -11.37 12.39
N ALA A 31 -22.79 -10.82 11.26
CA ALA A 31 -22.58 -9.39 10.99
C ALA A 31 -23.32 -8.46 11.98
N GLU A 32 -24.37 -8.95 12.63
CA GLU A 32 -25.27 -8.17 13.49
C GLU A 32 -25.18 -8.57 14.97
N GLU A 33 -25.13 -9.87 15.28
CA GLU A 33 -25.25 -10.39 16.66
C GLU A 33 -23.93 -10.88 17.28
N LEU A 34 -22.78 -10.54 16.70
CA LEU A 34 -21.49 -10.95 17.26
C LEU A 34 -21.23 -10.33 18.64
N ASN A 35 -20.83 -11.18 19.57
CA ASN A 35 -20.56 -10.82 20.97
C ASN A 35 -19.06 -10.88 21.34
N TYR A 36 -18.17 -10.98 20.34
CA TYR A 36 -16.73 -10.90 20.51
C TYR A 36 -16.10 -10.00 19.43
N ARG A 37 -14.96 -9.40 19.75
CA ARG A 37 -14.22 -8.57 18.80
C ARG A 37 -13.44 -9.45 17.82
N ARG A 38 -13.53 -9.10 16.54
CA ARG A 38 -12.82 -9.76 15.43
C ARG A 38 -11.68 -8.91 14.89
N PHE A 39 -10.78 -9.55 14.16
CA PHE A 39 -9.92 -8.85 13.20
C PHE A 39 -10.74 -8.46 11.97
N PHE A 40 -10.93 -7.15 11.76
CA PHE A 40 -11.82 -6.62 10.72
C PHE A 40 -13.22 -7.26 10.76
N ASN A 41 -13.63 -7.91 9.66
CA ASN A 41 -14.88 -8.64 9.51
C ASN A 41 -14.67 -10.17 9.35
N VAL A 42 -13.52 -10.71 9.79
CA VAL A 42 -13.17 -12.13 9.69
C VAL A 42 -13.64 -12.89 10.93
N ASN A 43 -14.64 -13.76 10.79
CA ASN A 43 -15.28 -14.45 11.92
C ASN A 43 -14.35 -15.46 12.60
N GLU A 44 -13.42 -16.02 11.84
CA GLU A 44 -12.48 -17.05 12.28
C GLU A 44 -11.33 -16.49 13.15
N LEU A 45 -11.21 -15.16 13.26
CA LEU A 45 -10.15 -14.47 14.00
C LEU A 45 -10.70 -13.68 15.19
N ILE A 46 -10.69 -14.30 16.37
CA ILE A 46 -11.04 -13.65 17.65
C ILE A 46 -9.87 -12.84 18.21
N CYS A 47 -10.13 -11.60 18.62
CA CYS A 47 -9.09 -10.75 19.19
C CYS A 47 -8.77 -11.10 20.64
N LEU A 48 -7.48 -11.01 20.99
CA LEU A 48 -7.00 -11.19 22.36
C LEU A 48 -6.93 -9.85 23.11
N ARG A 49 -7.10 -9.93 24.43
CA ARG A 49 -6.99 -8.80 25.36
C ARG A 49 -5.56 -8.61 25.85
N VAL A 50 -4.65 -8.24 24.94
CA VAL A 50 -3.21 -8.12 25.24
C VAL A 50 -2.89 -6.98 26.22
N GLU A 51 -3.83 -6.08 26.47
CA GLU A 51 -3.75 -5.08 27.54
C GLU A 51 -3.73 -5.73 28.94
N ASP A 52 -4.28 -6.94 29.10
CA ASP A 52 -4.09 -7.76 30.29
C ASP A 52 -2.66 -8.31 30.32
N LEU A 53 -1.92 -7.99 31.38
CA LEU A 53 -0.52 -8.39 31.54
C LEU A 53 -0.33 -9.92 31.51
N LYS A 54 -1.28 -10.70 32.04
CA LYS A 54 -1.21 -12.18 32.02
C LYS A 54 -1.31 -12.71 30.59
N VAL A 55 -2.20 -12.12 29.78
CA VAL A 55 -2.35 -12.46 28.37
C VAL A 55 -1.10 -12.10 27.59
N PHE A 56 -0.56 -10.89 27.78
CA PHE A 56 0.70 -10.46 27.16
C PHE A 56 1.86 -11.40 27.51
N GLN A 57 2.06 -11.69 28.80
CA GLN A 57 3.16 -12.55 29.26
C GLN A 57 3.09 -13.95 28.64
N LYS A 58 1.88 -14.54 28.58
CA LYS A 58 1.67 -15.88 28.02
C LYS A 58 1.92 -15.91 26.52
N THR A 59 1.33 -14.98 25.78
CA THR A 59 1.42 -14.91 24.30
C THR A 59 2.83 -14.55 23.82
N HIS A 60 3.60 -13.78 24.60
CA HIS A 60 4.93 -13.32 24.20
C HIS A 60 6.08 -14.14 24.83
N SER A 61 5.79 -15.18 25.60
CA SER A 61 6.84 -15.94 26.30
C SER A 61 7.88 -16.53 25.35
N LEU A 62 7.44 -17.20 24.28
CA LEU A 62 8.33 -17.79 23.27
C LEU A 62 9.10 -16.69 22.50
N ILE A 63 8.41 -15.62 22.10
CA ILE A 63 9.03 -14.48 21.40
C ILE A 63 10.20 -13.92 22.23
N GLY A 64 9.97 -13.69 23.53
CA GLY A 64 11.03 -13.23 24.43
C GLY A 64 12.20 -14.22 24.55
N GLN A 65 11.93 -15.54 24.51
CA GLN A 65 12.99 -16.56 24.53
C GLN A 65 13.83 -16.54 23.24
N LEU A 66 13.19 -16.41 22.07
CA LEU A 66 13.87 -16.36 20.76
C LEU A 66 14.73 -15.10 20.60
N VAL A 67 14.27 -13.98 21.15
CA VAL A 67 15.06 -12.74 21.19
C VAL A 67 16.23 -12.89 22.16
N LYS A 68 15.99 -13.38 23.38
CA LYS A 68 17.04 -13.55 24.39
C LYS A 68 18.12 -14.55 23.98
N SER A 69 17.76 -15.59 23.22
CA SER A 69 18.73 -16.56 22.66
C SER A 69 19.50 -16.01 21.46
N GLY A 70 19.13 -14.83 20.94
CA GLY A 70 19.73 -14.24 19.75
C GLY A 70 19.35 -14.94 18.45
N GLN A 71 18.29 -15.78 18.43
CA GLN A 71 17.76 -16.38 17.20
C GLN A 71 16.96 -15.37 16.37
N VAL A 72 16.39 -14.36 17.01
CA VAL A 72 15.66 -13.25 16.40
C VAL A 72 16.26 -11.93 16.88
N GLN A 73 16.64 -11.04 15.96
CA GLN A 73 17.26 -9.75 16.28
C GLN A 73 16.31 -8.56 16.14
N GLY A 74 15.11 -8.79 15.61
CA GLY A 74 14.08 -7.77 15.48
C GLY A 74 12.68 -8.33 15.34
N LEU A 75 11.68 -7.49 15.57
CA LEU A 75 10.26 -7.82 15.58
C LEU A 75 9.50 -6.88 14.66
N ARG A 76 8.57 -7.44 13.88
CA ARG A 76 7.53 -6.68 13.17
C ARG A 76 6.21 -6.92 13.87
N VAL A 77 5.59 -5.87 14.40
CA VAL A 77 4.28 -5.95 15.08
C VAL A 77 3.18 -5.85 14.04
N ASP A 78 2.34 -6.87 13.97
CA ASP A 78 1.13 -6.93 13.13
C ASP A 78 0.00 -6.09 13.72
N HIS A 79 -0.74 -5.39 12.86
CA HIS A 79 -2.00 -4.71 13.16
C HIS A 79 -2.03 -3.95 14.51
N LEU A 80 -1.05 -3.06 14.71
CA LEU A 80 -0.91 -2.32 15.96
C LEU A 80 -2.16 -1.50 16.32
N ASP A 81 -2.81 -0.91 15.32
CA ASP A 81 -4.02 -0.07 15.48
C ASP A 81 -5.25 -0.84 15.98
N GLY A 82 -5.21 -2.19 15.97
CA GLY A 82 -6.26 -3.02 16.57
C GLY A 82 -6.12 -3.21 18.08
N LEU A 83 -5.01 -2.79 18.69
CA LEU A 83 -4.79 -2.94 20.14
C LEU A 83 -5.57 -1.91 20.95
N TYR A 84 -5.92 -2.28 22.19
CA TYR A 84 -6.66 -1.38 23.09
C TYR A 84 -5.79 -0.21 23.55
N ASN A 85 -4.53 -0.49 23.92
CA ASN A 85 -3.52 0.52 24.25
C ASN A 85 -2.18 0.17 23.56
N PRO A 86 -1.95 0.66 22.31
CA PRO A 86 -0.72 0.40 21.56
C PRO A 86 0.55 0.83 22.27
N GLU A 87 0.54 2.01 22.90
CA GLU A 87 1.72 2.56 23.60
C GLU A 87 2.13 1.65 24.76
N GLN A 88 1.16 1.24 25.60
CA GLN A 88 1.42 0.30 26.69
C GLN A 88 1.98 -1.03 26.17
N TYR A 89 1.43 -1.55 25.07
CA TYR A 89 1.91 -2.78 24.45
C TYR A 89 3.38 -2.64 24.01
N LEU A 90 3.74 -1.56 23.31
CA LEU A 90 5.10 -1.32 22.83
C LEU A 90 6.09 -1.17 23.98
N ARG A 91 5.72 -0.45 25.06
CA ARG A 91 6.56 -0.35 26.27
C ARG A 91 6.78 -1.71 26.92
N ARG A 92 5.74 -2.55 27.04
CA ARG A 92 5.88 -3.92 27.56
C ARG A 92 6.73 -4.79 26.66
N LEU A 93 6.62 -4.65 25.34
CA LEU A 93 7.44 -5.38 24.37
C LEU A 93 8.92 -5.03 24.54
N ARG A 94 9.25 -3.74 24.70
CA ARG A 94 10.60 -3.27 25.02
C ARG A 94 11.13 -3.85 26.31
N THR A 95 10.38 -3.74 27.41
CA THR A 95 10.79 -4.32 28.69
C THR A 95 11.06 -5.82 28.58
N LYS A 96 10.30 -6.55 27.76
CA LYS A 96 10.43 -8.00 27.61
C LYS A 96 11.59 -8.42 26.70
N CYS A 97 11.83 -7.68 25.62
CA CYS A 97 12.76 -8.07 24.55
C CYS A 97 14.11 -7.35 24.65
N GLY A 98 14.17 -6.18 25.28
CA GLY A 98 15.36 -5.33 25.40
C GLY A 98 15.27 -4.07 24.54
N GLU A 99 15.98 -3.03 24.98
CA GLU A 99 16.00 -1.71 24.32
C GLU A 99 16.67 -1.75 22.94
N GLU A 100 17.68 -2.61 22.76
CA GLU A 100 18.46 -2.72 21.52
C GLU A 100 17.77 -3.54 20.41
N VAL A 101 16.65 -4.21 20.71
CA VAL A 101 15.96 -5.03 19.71
C VAL A 101 15.36 -4.14 18.63
N TYR A 102 15.55 -4.49 17.36
CA TYR A 102 14.90 -3.74 16.29
C TYR A 102 13.38 -4.02 16.29
N VAL A 103 12.51 -3.02 16.33
CA VAL A 103 11.05 -3.17 16.32
C VAL A 103 10.44 -2.19 15.32
N VAL A 104 9.70 -2.73 14.36
CA VAL A 104 8.85 -1.94 13.45
C VAL A 104 7.41 -2.36 13.58
N VAL A 105 6.50 -1.46 13.21
CA VAL A 105 5.06 -1.69 13.34
C VAL A 105 4.39 -1.61 11.98
N GLU A 106 3.49 -2.54 11.71
CA GLU A 106 2.52 -2.34 10.64
C GLU A 106 1.52 -1.28 11.10
N LYS A 107 1.66 -0.09 10.54
CA LYS A 107 0.77 1.05 10.74
C LYS A 107 0.67 1.82 9.44
N ILE A 108 -0.55 2.06 8.99
CA ILE A 108 -0.80 2.82 7.77
C ILE A 108 -0.91 4.30 8.13
N LEU A 109 -0.06 5.12 7.52
CA LEU A 109 -0.04 6.57 7.70
C LEU A 109 -0.73 7.24 6.52
N GLU A 110 -1.64 8.17 6.81
CA GLU A 110 -2.08 9.13 5.81
C GLU A 110 -0.96 10.13 5.48
N ARG A 111 -1.05 10.82 4.33
CA ARG A 111 0.07 11.57 3.73
C ARG A 111 0.81 12.54 4.65
N GLU A 112 0.09 13.21 5.55
CA GLU A 112 0.64 14.19 6.50
C GLU A 112 0.62 13.70 7.95
N GLU A 113 0.15 12.46 8.16
CA GLU A 113 0.12 11.84 9.48
C GLU A 113 1.54 11.51 9.95
N THR A 114 1.77 11.63 11.25
CA THR A 114 3.03 11.23 11.89
C THR A 114 2.73 10.25 13.02
N LEU A 115 3.62 9.27 13.19
CA LEU A 115 3.62 8.38 14.35
C LEU A 115 3.78 9.20 15.65
N PRO A 116 3.18 8.74 16.77
CA PRO A 116 3.54 9.27 18.08
C PRO A 116 5.06 9.17 18.32
N ALA A 117 5.70 10.30 18.64
CA ALA A 117 7.15 10.42 18.70
C ALA A 117 7.80 9.66 19.87
N ASP A 118 7.03 9.33 20.89
CA ASP A 118 7.46 8.66 22.11
C ASP A 118 7.29 7.13 22.07
N TRP A 119 6.78 6.60 20.95
CA TRP A 119 6.71 5.16 20.73
C TRP A 119 8.11 4.58 20.62
N PRO A 120 8.44 3.55 21.43
CA PRO A 120 9.79 3.00 21.43
C PRO A 120 9.95 2.00 20.28
N ILE A 121 10.02 2.48 19.04
CA ILE A 121 10.13 1.67 17.82
C ILE A 121 11.13 2.32 16.86
N GLN A 122 11.48 1.63 15.78
CA GLN A 122 12.35 2.14 14.72
C GLN A 122 11.58 2.73 13.53
N GLY A 123 10.27 2.48 13.44
CA GLY A 123 9.39 3.06 12.43
C GLY A 123 8.29 2.09 11.98
N THR A 124 7.79 2.30 10.76
CA THR A 124 6.73 1.50 10.14
C THR A 124 7.32 0.34 9.32
N THR A 125 6.43 -0.48 8.75
CA THR A 125 6.78 -1.43 7.68
C THR A 125 6.94 -0.79 6.29
N GLY A 126 6.76 0.53 6.16
CA GLY A 126 7.22 1.29 4.98
C GLY A 126 6.18 1.61 3.91
N TYR A 127 4.87 1.43 4.15
CA TYR A 127 3.84 1.81 3.16
C TYR A 127 3.83 3.31 2.86
N ASP A 128 4.22 4.13 3.84
CA ASP A 128 4.48 5.57 3.66
C ASP A 128 5.59 5.81 2.63
N PHE A 129 6.72 5.09 2.71
CA PHE A 129 7.75 5.15 1.68
C PHE A 129 7.25 4.65 0.32
N LEU A 130 6.54 3.51 0.30
CA LEU A 130 6.00 2.89 -0.91
C LEU A 130 5.18 3.90 -1.73
N ASN A 131 4.24 4.59 -1.08
CA ASN A 131 3.34 5.51 -1.77
C ASN A 131 4.07 6.77 -2.27
N GLN A 132 5.07 7.25 -1.52
CA GLN A 132 5.90 8.39 -1.93
C GLN A 132 6.76 8.05 -3.15
N VAL A 133 7.45 6.91 -3.13
CA VAL A 133 8.31 6.49 -4.25
C VAL A 133 7.49 6.09 -5.49
N ASN A 134 6.33 5.45 -5.32
CA ASN A 134 5.42 5.14 -6.42
C ASN A 134 4.92 6.42 -7.10
N GLY A 135 4.57 7.43 -6.30
CA GLY A 135 4.13 8.74 -6.80
C GLY A 135 5.18 9.49 -7.63
N LEU A 136 6.48 9.22 -7.43
CA LEU A 136 7.54 9.76 -8.28
C LEU A 136 7.51 9.25 -9.72
N PHE A 137 6.81 8.17 -10.02
CA PHE A 137 6.72 7.69 -11.41
C PHE A 137 5.40 8.08 -12.07
N CYS A 138 4.52 8.77 -11.33
CA CYS A 138 3.28 9.32 -11.87
C CYS A 138 3.48 10.79 -12.30
N ASP A 139 3.21 11.09 -13.56
CA ASP A 139 3.31 12.44 -14.13
C ASP A 139 2.13 13.31 -13.72
N ARG A 140 2.31 14.00 -12.59
CA ARG A 140 1.32 14.91 -12.00
C ARG A 140 0.79 15.96 -12.98
N GLY A 141 1.57 16.36 -13.98
CA GLY A 141 1.13 17.32 -15.00
C GLY A 141 -0.10 16.84 -15.80
N ASN A 142 -0.32 15.52 -15.85
CA ASN A 142 -1.38 14.89 -16.62
C ASN A 142 -2.63 14.53 -15.80
N GLU A 143 -2.74 15.00 -14.54
CA GLU A 143 -3.91 14.74 -13.69
C GLU A 143 -5.23 15.12 -14.36
N LYS A 144 -5.31 16.31 -14.97
CA LYS A 144 -6.53 16.78 -15.65
C LYS A 144 -6.93 15.89 -16.83
N ALA A 145 -5.95 15.35 -17.56
CA ALA A 145 -6.20 14.45 -18.66
C ALA A 145 -6.79 13.12 -18.14
N PHE A 146 -6.22 12.56 -17.08
CA PHE A 146 -6.75 11.36 -16.43
C PHE A 146 -8.13 11.56 -15.80
N ASN A 147 -8.40 12.73 -15.22
CA ASN A 147 -9.75 13.09 -14.76
C ASN A 147 -10.75 13.07 -15.91
N THR A 148 -10.39 13.65 -17.06
CA THR A 148 -11.25 13.70 -18.25
C THR A 148 -11.51 12.30 -18.81
N ILE A 149 -10.48 11.45 -18.88
CA ILE A 149 -10.60 10.04 -19.30
C ILE A 149 -11.56 9.31 -18.37
N TYR A 150 -11.35 9.44 -17.06
CA TYR A 150 -12.12 8.69 -16.07
C TYR A 150 -13.57 9.17 -15.95
N GLN A 151 -13.82 10.48 -16.01
CA GLN A 151 -15.17 11.07 -15.97
C GLN A 151 -16.07 10.63 -17.14
N ARG A 152 -15.50 10.22 -18.28
CA ARG A 152 -16.28 9.63 -19.38
C ARG A 152 -16.82 8.24 -19.02
N LEU A 153 -16.14 7.52 -18.14
CA LEU A 153 -16.43 6.12 -17.82
C LEU A 153 -17.39 5.95 -16.64
N VAL A 154 -17.65 7.02 -15.87
CA VAL A 154 -18.51 6.99 -14.68
C VAL A 154 -19.55 8.11 -14.74
N ASP A 155 -20.82 7.78 -14.51
CA ASP A 155 -21.95 8.67 -14.81
C ASP A 155 -21.98 9.97 -13.98
N HIS A 156 -21.38 9.98 -12.79
CA HIS A 156 -21.23 11.16 -11.95
C HIS A 156 -19.88 11.06 -11.24
N GLY A 157 -18.98 12.01 -11.43
CA GLY A 157 -17.68 12.03 -10.74
C GLY A 157 -17.76 12.91 -9.49
N PRO A 158 -18.25 12.43 -8.34
CA PRO A 158 -18.12 13.21 -7.12
C PRO A 158 -16.65 13.32 -6.73
N VAL A 159 -16.42 14.23 -5.80
CA VAL A 159 -15.13 14.49 -5.19
C VAL A 159 -14.68 13.19 -4.48
N TYR A 160 -13.41 12.80 -4.63
CA TYR A 160 -12.89 11.50 -4.14
C TYR A 160 -13.27 11.22 -2.68
N GLU A 161 -13.24 12.28 -1.87
CA GLU A 161 -13.61 12.29 -0.46
C GLU A 161 -15.05 11.83 -0.20
N ASP A 162 -15.99 12.15 -1.09
CA ASP A 162 -17.38 11.66 -0.98
C ASP A 162 -17.44 10.14 -1.16
N TRP A 163 -16.65 9.59 -2.08
CA TRP A 163 -16.57 8.14 -2.28
C TRP A 163 -15.94 7.43 -1.08
N VAL A 164 -14.92 8.02 -0.45
CA VAL A 164 -14.35 7.51 0.81
C VAL A 164 -15.44 7.38 1.86
N ILE A 165 -16.20 8.45 2.08
CA ILE A 165 -17.28 8.49 3.08
C ILE A 165 -18.36 7.46 2.75
N ASP A 166 -18.79 7.38 1.49
CA ASP A 166 -19.85 6.45 1.07
C ASP A 166 -19.43 4.99 1.20
N ARG A 167 -18.19 4.65 0.86
CA ARG A 167 -17.70 3.27 1.01
C ARG A 167 -17.48 2.89 2.47
N LYS A 168 -16.98 3.81 3.31
CA LYS A 168 -16.95 3.59 4.77
C LYS A 168 -18.37 3.37 5.30
N ARG A 169 -19.34 4.20 4.91
CA ARG A 169 -20.75 4.06 5.33
C ARG A 169 -21.33 2.71 4.91
N LEU A 170 -21.05 2.24 3.70
CA LEU A 170 -21.45 0.91 3.23
C LEU A 170 -20.92 -0.21 4.12
N ILE A 171 -19.63 -0.17 4.46
CA ILE A 171 -19.00 -1.19 5.31
C ILE A 171 -19.55 -1.14 6.73
N ALA A 172 -19.70 0.04 7.31
CA ALA A 172 -20.26 0.18 8.64
C ALA A 172 -21.70 -0.37 8.72
N ALA A 173 -22.50 -0.15 7.65
CA ALA A 173 -23.89 -0.60 7.59
C ALA A 173 -24.08 -2.08 7.24
N THR A 174 -23.05 -2.77 6.74
CA THR A 174 -23.19 -4.18 6.28
C THR A 174 -22.26 -5.17 6.98
N ASN A 175 -21.10 -4.74 7.46
CA ASN A 175 -20.06 -5.62 8.01
C ASN A 175 -19.73 -5.35 9.49
N LEU A 176 -19.96 -4.13 9.97
CA LEU A 176 -19.62 -3.68 11.33
C LEU A 176 -20.85 -3.18 12.13
N VAL A 177 -22.04 -3.71 11.80
CA VAL A 177 -23.31 -3.27 12.42
C VAL A 177 -23.30 -3.53 13.92
N GLY A 178 -22.95 -4.75 14.33
CA GLY A 178 -22.85 -5.12 15.75
C GLY A 178 -21.82 -4.27 16.52
N ASP A 179 -20.73 -3.87 15.87
CA ASP A 179 -19.69 -3.04 16.47
C ASP A 179 -20.19 -1.61 16.76
N VAL A 180 -20.87 -0.98 15.80
CA VAL A 180 -21.51 0.35 15.98
C VAL A 180 -22.62 0.29 17.03
N ASP A 181 -23.40 -0.79 17.04
CA ASP A 181 -24.47 -1.00 18.01
C ASP A 181 -23.93 -1.10 19.44
N ASN A 182 -22.83 -1.85 19.64
CA ASN A 182 -22.14 -1.96 20.92
C ASN A 182 -21.61 -0.61 21.42
N LEU A 183 -20.98 0.18 20.54
CA LEU A 183 -20.58 1.55 20.88
C LEU A 183 -21.77 2.43 21.25
N GLY A 184 -22.89 2.31 20.53
CA GLY A 184 -24.13 3.02 20.84
C GLY A 184 -24.67 2.70 22.24
N HIS A 185 -24.63 1.42 22.65
CA HIS A 185 -25.04 1.02 23.99
C HIS A 185 -24.11 1.56 25.08
N LEU A 186 -22.79 1.51 24.87
CA LEU A 186 -21.80 2.09 25.79
C LEU A 186 -22.05 3.60 25.96
N LEU A 187 -22.19 4.33 24.85
CA LEU A 187 -22.42 5.77 24.89
C LEU A 187 -23.78 6.12 25.51
N LYS A 188 -24.83 5.31 25.29
CA LYS A 188 -26.14 5.50 25.90
C LYS A 188 -26.08 5.33 27.43
N GLY A 189 -25.32 4.34 27.91
CA GLY A 189 -25.07 4.14 29.34
C GLY A 189 -24.39 5.36 29.97
N ILE A 190 -23.38 5.89 29.28
CA ILE A 190 -22.68 7.12 29.69
C ILE A 190 -23.65 8.33 29.67
N ALA A 191 -24.32 8.59 28.54
CA ALA A 191 -25.23 9.72 28.36
C ALA A 191 -26.38 9.75 29.38
N GLY A 192 -26.90 8.58 29.76
CA GLY A 192 -28.01 8.44 30.71
C GLY A 192 -27.72 8.98 32.11
N LYS A 193 -26.43 9.12 32.48
CA LYS A 193 -26.00 9.71 33.76
C LYS A 193 -26.10 11.24 33.77
N TYR A 194 -26.15 11.88 32.60
CA TYR A 194 -26.17 13.35 32.47
C TYR A 194 -27.56 13.88 32.21
N ARG A 195 -27.95 14.96 32.89
CA ARG A 195 -29.29 15.58 32.75
C ARG A 195 -29.62 15.92 31.29
N TYR A 196 -28.65 16.48 30.56
CA TYR A 196 -28.84 16.87 29.16
C TYR A 196 -28.73 15.70 28.17
N GLY A 197 -28.19 14.54 28.60
CA GLY A 197 -27.98 13.36 27.76
C GLY A 197 -29.03 12.26 27.90
N ARG A 198 -29.90 12.33 28.92
CA ARG A 198 -30.98 11.34 29.17
C ARG A 198 -31.92 11.17 27.97
N ASP A 199 -32.22 12.26 27.29
CA ASP A 199 -33.15 12.28 26.14
C ASP A 199 -32.48 11.87 24.82
N PHE A 200 -31.16 11.66 24.79
CA PHE A 200 -30.51 11.13 23.59
C PHE A 200 -31.01 9.72 23.30
N THR A 201 -31.63 9.52 22.14
CA THR A 201 -32.09 8.20 21.74
C THR A 201 -30.91 7.32 21.36
N LEU A 202 -31.02 6.01 21.57
CA LEU A 202 -30.00 5.06 21.11
C LEU A 202 -29.78 5.17 19.60
N SER A 203 -30.87 5.35 18.82
CA SER A 203 -30.79 5.58 17.37
C SER A 203 -30.02 6.86 17.02
N GLY A 204 -30.26 7.95 17.73
CA GLY A 204 -29.54 9.22 17.54
C GLY A 204 -28.05 9.08 17.82
N LEU A 205 -27.68 8.43 18.93
CA LEU A 205 -26.27 8.19 19.29
C LEU A 205 -25.58 7.27 18.28
N ARG A 206 -26.22 6.17 17.84
CA ARG A 206 -25.66 5.28 16.80
C ARG A 206 -25.40 6.04 15.50
N LYS A 207 -26.35 6.86 15.06
CA LYS A 207 -26.20 7.71 13.85
C LYS A 207 -25.06 8.72 14.01
N ALA A 208 -24.96 9.37 15.17
CA ALA A 208 -23.88 10.33 15.45
C ALA A 208 -22.50 9.65 15.47
N ILE A 209 -22.36 8.51 16.16
CA ILE A 209 -21.12 7.71 16.18
C ILE A 209 -20.72 7.29 14.76
N LEU A 210 -21.67 6.72 14.00
CA LEU A 210 -21.44 6.28 12.63
C LEU A 210 -20.97 7.44 11.74
N GLU A 211 -21.64 8.59 11.81
CA GLU A 211 -21.26 9.72 10.96
C GLU A 211 -19.89 10.27 11.36
N VAL A 212 -19.55 10.33 12.65
CA VAL A 212 -18.20 10.70 13.08
C VAL A 212 -17.17 9.69 12.54
N LEU A 213 -17.41 8.38 12.70
CA LEU A 213 -16.52 7.31 12.22
C LEU A 213 -16.21 7.39 10.71
N VAL A 214 -17.22 7.63 9.87
CA VAL A 214 -16.99 7.69 8.41
C VAL A 214 -16.23 8.96 7.98
N GLN A 215 -16.26 10.01 8.82
CA GLN A 215 -15.56 11.28 8.59
C GLN A 215 -14.14 11.30 9.15
N PHE A 216 -13.70 10.27 9.89
CA PHE A 216 -12.34 10.22 10.42
C PHE A 216 -11.30 10.26 9.29
N PRO A 217 -10.35 11.21 9.33
CA PRO A 217 -9.38 11.40 8.24
C PRO A 217 -8.18 10.45 8.34
N VAL A 218 -8.00 9.76 9.46
CA VAL A 218 -6.90 8.81 9.73
C VAL A 218 -7.45 7.46 10.18
N TYR A 219 -6.61 6.43 10.21
CA TYR A 219 -6.99 5.10 10.70
C TYR A 219 -7.44 5.16 12.16
N CYS A 220 -6.70 5.86 13.02
CA CYS A 220 -7.03 5.90 14.44
C CYS A 220 -6.34 7.07 15.17
N THR A 221 -6.89 7.46 16.32
CA THR A 221 -6.22 8.29 17.34
C THR A 221 -5.57 7.42 18.41
N TYR A 222 -4.68 7.98 19.23
CA TYR A 222 -3.96 7.22 20.27
C TYR A 222 -4.18 7.79 21.68
N ILE A 223 -5.45 8.02 22.03
CA ILE A 223 -5.88 8.48 23.34
C ILE A 223 -5.85 7.31 24.34
N ASN A 224 -5.27 7.55 25.50
CA ASN A 224 -5.15 6.59 26.60
C ASN A 224 -5.18 7.31 27.97
N GLU A 225 -4.76 6.64 29.04
CA GLU A 225 -4.70 7.19 30.40
C GLU A 225 -3.84 8.46 30.53
N ALA A 226 -2.89 8.71 29.61
CA ALA A 226 -2.08 9.91 29.59
C ALA A 226 -2.82 11.15 29.04
N GLY A 227 -3.98 10.95 28.40
CA GLY A 227 -4.84 12.03 27.90
C GLY A 227 -4.90 12.10 26.37
N VAL A 228 -5.23 13.30 25.87
CA VAL A 228 -5.50 13.57 24.44
C VAL A 228 -4.46 14.52 23.88
N SER A 229 -3.71 14.07 22.88
CA SER A 229 -2.73 14.91 22.16
C SER A 229 -3.41 15.98 21.30
N ASP A 230 -2.71 17.08 21.00
CA ASP A 230 -3.22 18.12 20.10
C ASP A 230 -3.52 17.58 18.70
N ARG A 231 -2.70 16.63 18.22
CA ARG A 231 -2.92 15.93 16.94
C ARG A 231 -4.27 15.21 16.94
N ASP A 232 -4.52 14.39 17.95
CA ASP A 232 -5.73 13.58 18.02
C ASP A 232 -6.98 14.43 18.24
N ARG A 233 -6.85 15.50 19.04
CA ARG A 233 -7.89 16.51 19.23
C ARG A 233 -8.26 17.17 17.90
N ALA A 234 -7.28 17.54 17.08
CA ALA A 234 -7.53 18.15 15.77
C ALA A 234 -8.30 17.20 14.82
N TYR A 235 -7.95 15.91 14.79
CA TYR A 235 -8.68 14.93 13.97
C TYR A 235 -10.12 14.73 14.44
N ILE A 236 -10.35 14.68 15.75
CA ILE A 236 -11.71 14.57 16.31
C ILE A 236 -12.54 15.80 15.93
N HIS A 237 -12.02 17.01 16.15
CA HIS A 237 -12.70 18.25 15.79
C HIS A 237 -13.02 18.31 14.29
N GLN A 238 -12.08 17.91 13.43
CA GLN A 238 -12.30 17.86 11.99
C GLN A 238 -13.45 16.90 11.64
N ALA A 239 -13.44 15.68 12.15
CA ALA A 239 -14.45 14.67 11.86
C ALA A 239 -15.85 15.11 12.35
N VAL A 240 -15.94 15.65 13.56
CA VAL A 240 -17.20 16.14 14.15
C VAL A 240 -17.72 17.36 13.39
N ALA A 241 -16.86 18.29 12.98
CA ALA A 241 -17.26 19.45 12.19
C ALA A 241 -17.85 19.06 10.83
N GLN A 242 -17.30 18.02 10.18
CA GLN A 242 -17.88 17.50 8.93
C GLN A 242 -19.19 16.75 9.18
N ALA A 243 -19.27 15.96 10.25
CA ALA A 243 -20.50 15.29 10.66
C ALA A 243 -21.64 16.29 10.92
N HIS A 244 -21.35 17.42 11.59
CA HIS A 244 -22.34 18.49 11.81
C HIS A 244 -22.93 19.05 10.52
N LYS A 245 -22.12 19.20 9.46
CA LYS A 245 -22.61 19.68 8.15
C LYS A 245 -23.55 18.67 7.49
N ARG A 246 -23.35 17.37 7.71
CA ARG A 246 -24.14 16.29 7.10
C ARG A 246 -25.44 15.98 7.85
N ILE A 247 -25.42 16.03 9.18
CA ILE A 247 -26.58 15.67 10.05
C ILE A 247 -26.83 16.76 11.11
N PRO A 248 -27.13 18.01 10.71
CA PRO A 248 -27.29 19.14 11.65
C PRO A 248 -28.38 18.91 12.72
N GLN A 249 -29.36 18.06 12.44
CA GLN A 249 -30.42 17.69 13.38
C GLN A 249 -29.93 16.92 14.63
N LEU A 250 -28.73 16.32 14.60
CA LEU A 250 -28.12 15.60 15.72
C LEU A 250 -27.03 16.42 16.43
N GLN A 251 -27.17 17.76 16.43
CA GLN A 251 -26.14 18.67 16.95
C GLN A 251 -25.74 18.35 18.41
N LYS A 252 -26.69 18.01 19.27
CA LYS A 252 -26.42 17.76 20.69
C LYS A 252 -25.73 16.43 20.91
N GLU A 253 -26.13 15.40 20.17
CA GLU A 253 -25.49 14.08 20.18
C GLU A 253 -24.06 14.17 19.66
N LEU A 254 -23.82 14.91 18.57
CA LEU A 254 -22.47 15.11 18.02
C LEU A 254 -21.55 15.86 18.99
N ALA A 255 -22.03 16.94 19.60
CA ALA A 255 -21.28 17.67 20.62
C ALA A 255 -20.96 16.78 21.83
N PHE A 256 -21.87 15.87 22.19
CA PHE A 256 -21.61 14.90 23.26
C PHE A 256 -20.57 13.85 22.86
N VAL A 257 -20.63 13.31 21.64
CA VAL A 257 -19.62 12.39 21.10
C VAL A 257 -18.24 13.06 21.14
N GLU A 258 -18.14 14.30 20.65
CA GLU A 258 -16.89 15.07 20.68
C GLU A 258 -16.35 15.25 22.10
N LYS A 259 -17.22 15.64 23.04
CA LYS A 259 -16.85 15.83 24.45
C LYS A 259 -16.29 14.55 25.07
N VAL A 260 -16.91 13.40 24.80
CA VAL A 260 -16.45 12.10 25.31
C VAL A 260 -15.13 11.70 24.64
N LEU A 261 -15.02 11.79 23.31
CA LEU A 261 -13.80 11.43 22.57
C LEU A 261 -12.61 12.32 22.94
N THR A 262 -12.84 13.58 23.29
CA THR A 262 -11.78 14.51 23.72
C THR A 262 -11.47 14.47 25.21
N LEU A 263 -12.10 13.54 25.96
CA LEU A 263 -11.99 13.38 27.41
C LEU A 263 -12.17 14.71 28.16
N ASN A 264 -13.06 15.56 27.68
CA ASN A 264 -13.37 16.83 28.31
C ASN A 264 -14.32 16.60 29.50
N TYR A 265 -13.74 16.12 30.60
CA TYR A 265 -14.44 15.83 31.84
C TYR A 265 -15.08 17.09 32.43
N GLU A 266 -16.29 16.94 32.98
CA GLU A 266 -16.83 17.97 33.86
C GLU A 266 -16.11 17.90 35.22
N ASP A 267 -16.01 19.03 35.93
CA ASP A 267 -15.26 19.16 37.19
C ASP A 267 -15.72 18.21 38.33
N VAL A 268 -16.81 17.46 38.14
CA VAL A 268 -17.49 16.65 39.16
C VAL A 268 -17.52 15.15 38.82
N LEU A 269 -16.82 14.69 37.78
CA LEU A 269 -16.81 13.25 37.43
C LEU A 269 -15.98 12.42 38.41
N THR A 270 -16.56 11.33 38.89
CA THR A 270 -15.84 10.32 39.67
C THR A 270 -14.80 9.60 38.81
N GLU A 271 -13.76 9.03 39.43
CA GLU A 271 -12.77 8.22 38.69
C GLU A 271 -13.39 7.07 37.90
N ALA A 272 -14.48 6.48 38.42
CA ALA A 272 -15.20 5.41 37.73
C ALA A 272 -15.85 5.91 36.43
N GLU A 273 -16.45 7.10 36.44
CA GLU A 273 -17.06 7.71 35.26
C GLU A 273 -16.02 8.15 34.23
N GLN A 274 -14.89 8.70 34.68
CA GLN A 274 -13.77 9.03 33.80
C GLN A 274 -13.23 7.79 33.08
N LYS A 275 -13.14 6.65 33.78
CA LYS A 275 -12.74 5.35 33.20
C LYS A 275 -13.75 4.83 32.17
N GLU A 276 -15.05 5.05 32.35
CA GLU A 276 -16.05 4.68 31.35
C GLU A 276 -15.92 5.50 30.05
N TRP A 277 -15.67 6.80 30.17
CA TRP A 277 -15.43 7.67 29.01
C TRP A 277 -14.17 7.29 28.26
N LEU A 278 -13.09 7.04 29.01
CA LEU A 278 -11.84 6.55 28.44
C LEU A 278 -12.05 5.18 27.77
N HIS A 279 -12.79 4.28 28.39
CA HIS A 279 -13.13 2.98 27.81
C HIS A 279 -13.87 3.13 26.49
N PHE A 280 -14.91 3.98 26.44
CA PHE A 280 -15.62 4.25 25.19
C PHE A 280 -14.67 4.77 24.10
N THR A 281 -13.81 5.74 24.43
CA THR A 281 -12.87 6.35 23.48
C THR A 281 -11.85 5.33 22.96
N MET A 282 -11.25 4.52 23.83
CA MET A 282 -10.31 3.47 23.44
C MET A 282 -10.99 2.34 22.64
N ARG A 283 -12.26 2.05 22.91
CA ARG A 283 -13.05 1.13 22.08
C ARG A 283 -13.35 1.72 20.71
N PHE A 284 -13.76 2.97 20.62
CA PHE A 284 -13.97 3.68 19.36
C PHE A 284 -12.74 3.61 18.46
N GLN A 285 -11.56 3.84 19.04
CA GLN A 285 -10.25 3.73 18.38
C GLN A 285 -10.01 2.35 17.73
N GLN A 286 -10.41 1.26 18.39
CA GLN A 286 -10.25 -0.09 17.83
C GLN A 286 -11.13 -0.36 16.60
N PHE A 287 -12.07 0.53 16.26
CA PHE A 287 -13.02 0.35 15.15
C PHE A 287 -12.80 1.30 13.98
N SER A 288 -12.26 2.50 14.21
CA SER A 288 -11.99 3.45 13.13
C SER A 288 -11.00 2.90 12.10
N GLY A 289 -9.98 2.16 12.56
CA GLY A 289 -8.95 1.55 11.71
C GLY A 289 -9.53 0.48 10.77
N PRO A 290 -10.22 -0.56 11.29
CA PRO A 290 -10.96 -1.52 10.48
C PRO A 290 -11.92 -0.90 9.47
N LEU A 291 -12.63 0.16 9.86
CA LEU A 291 -13.55 0.86 8.97
C LEU A 291 -12.80 1.54 7.82
N MET A 292 -11.67 2.19 8.10
CA MET A 292 -10.80 2.77 7.07
C MET A 292 -10.29 1.69 6.11
N ALA A 293 -9.68 0.62 6.63
CA ALA A 293 -9.13 -0.45 5.81
C ALA A 293 -10.19 -1.11 4.91
N LYS A 294 -11.32 -1.52 5.49
CA LYS A 294 -12.37 -2.22 4.73
C LYS A 294 -13.14 -1.28 3.79
N GLY A 295 -13.34 -0.02 4.19
CA GLY A 295 -14.05 0.98 3.39
C GLY A 295 -13.21 1.55 2.24
N VAL A 296 -11.92 1.74 2.45
CA VAL A 296 -11.02 2.35 1.46
C VAL A 296 -10.25 1.27 0.71
N GLU A 297 -9.39 0.53 1.39
CA GLU A 297 -8.46 -0.41 0.75
C GLU A 297 -9.17 -1.60 0.09
N ASP A 298 -10.17 -2.15 0.75
CA ASP A 298 -10.89 -3.36 0.31
C ASP A 298 -12.25 -3.04 -0.33
N THR A 299 -12.52 -1.77 -0.62
CA THR A 299 -13.73 -1.39 -1.36
C THR A 299 -13.44 -0.26 -2.34
N LEU A 300 -13.11 0.95 -1.86
CA LEU A 300 -12.89 2.10 -2.74
C LEU A 300 -11.81 1.88 -3.80
N PHE A 301 -10.70 1.22 -3.45
CA PHE A 301 -9.60 0.93 -4.40
C PHE A 301 -9.98 -0.01 -5.54
N TYR A 302 -11.14 -0.67 -5.47
CA TYR A 302 -11.69 -1.50 -6.55
C TYR A 302 -12.82 -0.79 -7.32
N VAL A 303 -13.15 0.45 -6.93
CA VAL A 303 -14.19 1.27 -7.59
C VAL A 303 -13.58 2.50 -8.25
N TYR A 304 -12.68 3.23 -7.57
CA TYR A 304 -12.06 4.45 -8.07
C TYR A 304 -10.88 4.13 -8.99
N ASN A 305 -11.17 3.88 -10.26
CA ASN A 305 -10.22 3.25 -11.19
C ASN A 305 -9.44 4.24 -12.07
N ARG A 306 -9.34 5.54 -11.69
CA ARG A 306 -8.67 6.60 -12.48
C ARG A 306 -7.28 6.16 -12.96
N LEU A 307 -6.44 5.73 -12.04
CA LEU A 307 -5.13 5.11 -12.29
C LEU A 307 -4.80 4.13 -11.16
N ILE A 308 -4.94 2.82 -11.41
CA ILE A 308 -4.95 1.80 -10.34
C ILE A 308 -3.57 1.54 -9.71
N SER A 309 -2.49 2.13 -10.23
CA SER A 309 -1.19 2.12 -9.53
C SER A 309 -1.18 2.99 -8.28
N LEU A 310 -2.13 3.92 -8.14
CA LEU A 310 -2.29 4.75 -6.95
C LEU A 310 -3.23 4.10 -5.90
N ASN A 311 -3.90 3.01 -6.29
CA ASN A 311 -4.83 2.25 -5.45
C ASN A 311 -4.07 1.17 -4.69
N GLU A 312 -3.29 1.61 -3.71
CA GLU A 312 -2.37 0.76 -2.96
C GLU A 312 -2.52 0.99 -1.45
N VAL A 313 -2.19 0.00 -0.63
CA VAL A 313 -2.26 0.08 0.83
C VAL A 313 -1.51 1.32 1.34
N GLY A 314 -2.18 2.17 2.12
CA GLY A 314 -1.68 3.48 2.56
C GLY A 314 -1.63 4.59 1.51
N GLY A 315 -2.13 4.31 0.31
CA GLY A 315 -2.23 5.28 -0.78
C GLY A 315 -3.51 6.11 -0.70
N ASN A 316 -3.47 7.29 -1.31
CA ASN A 316 -4.63 8.15 -1.50
C ASN A 316 -4.76 8.46 -3.00
N PRO A 317 -5.53 7.68 -3.77
CA PRO A 317 -5.67 7.88 -5.21
C PRO A 317 -6.42 9.16 -5.59
N GLY A 318 -6.96 9.92 -4.63
CA GLY A 318 -7.38 11.30 -4.85
C GLY A 318 -6.22 12.23 -5.23
N ILE A 319 -4.99 11.89 -4.80
CA ILE A 319 -3.77 12.66 -5.07
C ILE A 319 -3.01 12.03 -6.24
N PHE A 320 -2.90 12.76 -7.36
CA PHE A 320 -2.25 12.25 -8.57
C PHE A 320 -0.74 12.50 -8.59
N GLY A 321 0.04 11.55 -8.05
CA GLY A 321 1.50 11.56 -8.09
C GLY A 321 2.18 12.49 -7.08
N VAL A 322 3.52 12.48 -7.08
CA VAL A 322 4.39 13.19 -6.12
C VAL A 322 5.50 13.95 -6.86
N THR A 323 5.72 15.20 -6.46
CA THR A 323 6.82 16.03 -6.98
C THR A 323 8.16 15.64 -6.36
N LEU A 324 9.26 15.94 -7.05
CA LEU A 324 10.61 15.71 -6.49
C LEU A 324 10.81 16.43 -5.16
N GLU A 325 10.33 17.66 -5.03
CA GLU A 325 10.44 18.44 -3.79
C GLU A 325 9.69 17.79 -2.62
N GLU A 326 8.44 17.35 -2.83
CA GLU A 326 7.66 16.65 -1.81
C GLU A 326 8.37 15.36 -1.34
N PHE A 327 8.95 14.60 -2.28
CA PHE A 327 9.70 13.39 -1.96
C PHE A 327 11.01 13.67 -1.20
N HIS A 328 11.76 14.68 -1.60
CA HIS A 328 12.98 15.07 -0.89
C HIS A 328 12.67 15.53 0.54
N ARG A 329 11.62 16.34 0.72
CA ARG A 329 11.14 16.77 2.04
C ARG A 329 10.63 15.61 2.89
N PHE A 330 9.99 14.61 2.27
CA PHE A 330 9.62 13.37 2.95
C PHE A 330 10.86 12.65 3.50
N ASN A 331 11.88 12.40 2.67
CA ASN A 331 13.10 11.70 3.12
C ASN A 331 13.88 12.46 4.20
N GLN A 332 13.91 13.79 4.14
CA GLN A 332 14.52 14.62 5.19
C GLN A 332 13.77 14.46 6.53
N ARG A 333 12.44 14.46 6.51
CA ARG A 333 11.62 14.23 7.72
C ARG A 333 11.78 12.81 8.26
N GLN A 334 11.77 11.80 7.40
CA GLN A 334 12.00 10.40 7.81
C GLN A 334 13.36 10.23 8.45
N LEU A 335 14.44 10.80 7.88
CA LEU A 335 15.77 10.73 8.49
C LEU A 335 15.81 11.41 9.87
N ALA A 336 15.12 12.54 10.04
CA ALA A 336 15.11 13.30 11.29
C ALA A 336 14.32 12.60 12.42
N GLN A 337 13.28 11.84 12.09
CA GLN A 337 12.35 11.27 13.07
C GLN A 337 12.47 9.74 13.19
N TRP A 338 12.60 9.04 12.07
CA TRP A 338 12.56 7.58 11.96
C TRP A 338 13.66 7.06 11.02
N PRO A 339 14.96 7.32 11.32
CA PRO A 339 16.09 7.00 10.42
C PRO A 339 16.23 5.51 10.10
N HIS A 340 15.58 4.65 10.87
CA HIS A 340 15.63 3.19 10.75
C HIS A 340 14.28 2.58 10.39
N THR A 341 13.32 3.35 9.88
CA THR A 341 12.05 2.81 9.35
C THR A 341 12.29 1.95 8.10
N LEU A 342 11.37 1.04 7.77
CA LEU A 342 11.49 0.27 6.53
C LEU A 342 11.14 1.12 5.29
N ASN A 343 11.87 0.87 4.21
CA ASN A 343 11.54 1.32 2.86
C ASN A 343 11.07 0.11 2.05
N THR A 344 9.75 -0.12 2.02
CA THR A 344 9.16 -1.22 1.23
C THR A 344 8.58 -0.71 -0.09
N THR A 345 8.51 -1.61 -1.07
CA THR A 345 7.79 -1.37 -2.33
C THR A 345 6.89 -2.53 -2.72
N SER A 346 6.97 -3.68 -2.08
CA SER A 346 6.01 -4.79 -2.27
C SER A 346 5.90 -5.53 -0.96
N THR A 347 4.71 -6.04 -0.64
CA THR A 347 4.50 -6.85 0.55
C THR A 347 3.54 -7.99 0.22
N HIS A 348 3.26 -8.84 1.20
CA HIS A 348 2.22 -9.86 1.10
C HIS A 348 0.79 -9.28 1.08
N ASP A 349 0.61 -7.98 1.38
CA ASP A 349 -0.71 -7.33 1.42
C ASP A 349 -0.87 -6.20 0.39
N THR A 350 0.20 -5.81 -0.31
CA THR A 350 0.07 -4.86 -1.43
C THR A 350 -0.91 -5.38 -2.47
N LYS A 351 -1.79 -4.49 -2.96
CA LYS A 351 -2.82 -4.79 -3.96
C LYS A 351 -2.22 -5.21 -5.29
N ARG A 352 -1.02 -4.70 -5.62
CA ARG A 352 -0.21 -5.01 -6.81
C ARG A 352 1.26 -5.07 -6.40
N SER A 353 2.10 -5.84 -7.08
CA SER A 353 3.55 -5.80 -6.87
C SER A 353 4.17 -4.50 -7.42
N GLU A 354 5.42 -4.24 -7.04
CA GLU A 354 6.16 -3.06 -7.47
C GLU A 354 6.31 -2.90 -8.98
N ASP A 355 6.53 -3.98 -9.72
CA ASP A 355 6.78 -3.89 -11.16
C ASP A 355 5.47 -3.74 -11.96
N VAL A 356 4.35 -4.21 -11.42
CA VAL A 356 3.01 -3.91 -11.96
C VAL A 356 2.74 -2.42 -11.86
N ARG A 357 2.99 -1.81 -10.69
CA ARG A 357 2.81 -0.37 -10.53
C ARG A 357 3.81 0.43 -11.36
N ALA A 358 5.06 -0.01 -11.48
CA ALA A 358 6.07 0.64 -12.33
C ALA A 358 5.64 0.72 -13.80
N ARG A 359 5.01 -0.33 -14.34
CA ARG A 359 4.39 -0.36 -15.67
C ARG A 359 3.19 0.57 -15.78
N LEU A 360 2.25 0.46 -14.84
CA LEU A 360 1.04 1.29 -14.83
C LEU A 360 1.33 2.78 -14.75
N ASN A 361 2.36 3.18 -14.00
CA ASN A 361 2.78 4.56 -13.88
C ASN A 361 3.22 5.18 -15.24
N VAL A 362 3.68 4.38 -16.20
CA VAL A 362 3.99 4.85 -17.57
C VAL A 362 2.77 5.45 -18.26
N LEU A 363 1.56 4.93 -17.98
CA LEU A 363 0.32 5.44 -18.56
C LEU A 363 0.10 6.93 -18.23
N SER A 364 0.57 7.36 -17.06
CA SER A 364 0.48 8.76 -16.63
C SER A 364 1.25 9.71 -17.55
N GLU A 365 2.27 9.24 -18.27
CA GLU A 365 3.09 10.05 -19.16
C GLU A 365 2.44 10.29 -20.54
N ILE A 366 1.55 9.37 -20.96
CA ILE A 366 0.97 9.31 -22.31
C ILE A 366 -0.57 9.21 -22.28
N PRO A 367 -1.29 10.12 -21.59
CA PRO A 367 -2.73 9.99 -21.38
C PRO A 367 -3.55 9.96 -22.68
N GLN A 368 -3.14 10.68 -23.73
CA GLN A 368 -3.87 10.71 -25.00
C GLN A 368 -3.79 9.37 -25.73
N GLU A 369 -2.61 8.76 -25.78
CA GLU A 369 -2.42 7.44 -26.38
C GLU A 369 -3.15 6.37 -25.57
N TRP A 370 -3.07 6.45 -24.24
CA TRP A 370 -3.83 5.57 -23.36
C TRP A 370 -5.35 5.66 -23.62
N ASP A 371 -5.89 6.87 -23.73
CA ASP A 371 -7.32 7.07 -24.02
C ASP A 371 -7.74 6.46 -25.36
N GLN A 372 -6.91 6.64 -26.39
CA GLN A 372 -7.14 6.08 -27.72
C GLN A 372 -7.16 4.55 -27.67
N GLN A 373 -6.19 3.94 -26.98
CA GLN A 373 -6.12 2.48 -26.82
C GLN A 373 -7.32 1.93 -26.08
N VAL A 374 -7.71 2.54 -24.97
CA VAL A 374 -8.90 2.14 -24.21
C VAL A 374 -10.14 2.18 -25.11
N ARG A 375 -10.38 3.27 -25.83
CA ARG A 375 -11.53 3.38 -26.74
C ARG A 375 -11.50 2.32 -27.83
N ARG A 376 -10.32 2.05 -28.40
CA ARG A 376 -10.14 1.02 -29.43
C ARG A 376 -10.44 -0.36 -28.88
N TRP A 377 -9.93 -0.70 -27.69
CA TRP A 377 -10.21 -1.98 -27.05
C TRP A 377 -11.67 -2.14 -26.66
N GLN A 378 -12.33 -1.08 -26.18
CA GLN A 378 -13.77 -1.12 -25.91
C GLN A 378 -14.57 -1.46 -27.17
N GLN A 379 -14.22 -0.88 -28.32
CA GLN A 379 -14.85 -1.21 -29.60
C GLN A 379 -14.63 -2.67 -30.01
N LEU A 380 -13.39 -3.17 -29.88
CA LEU A 380 -13.02 -4.53 -30.26
C LEU A 380 -13.65 -5.58 -29.35
N THR A 381 -13.87 -5.25 -28.08
CA THR A 381 -14.36 -6.18 -27.07
C THR A 381 -15.86 -6.08 -26.81
N GLU A 382 -16.54 -5.07 -27.37
CA GLU A 382 -18.00 -4.89 -27.30
C GLU A 382 -18.80 -6.16 -27.65
N PRO A 383 -18.46 -6.92 -28.72
CA PRO A 383 -19.20 -8.13 -29.07
C PRO A 383 -19.14 -9.25 -28.02
N TYR A 384 -18.17 -9.20 -27.09
CA TYR A 384 -17.99 -10.20 -26.04
C TYR A 384 -18.73 -9.84 -24.75
N LYS A 385 -19.27 -8.63 -24.64
CA LYS A 385 -20.04 -8.20 -23.46
C LYS A 385 -21.40 -8.86 -23.43
N ARG A 386 -21.85 -9.21 -22.22
CA ARG A 386 -23.23 -9.67 -22.00
C ARG A 386 -24.08 -8.55 -21.46
N VAL A 387 -25.36 -8.55 -21.84
CA VAL A 387 -26.36 -7.63 -21.27
C VAL A 387 -27.41 -8.46 -20.54
N THR A 388 -27.48 -8.33 -19.21
CA THR A 388 -28.47 -9.01 -18.37
C THR A 388 -29.19 -7.99 -17.49
N GLN A 389 -30.52 -8.08 -17.38
CA GLN A 389 -31.34 -7.20 -16.51
C GLN A 389 -30.99 -5.70 -16.58
N ASN A 390 -30.78 -5.17 -17.80
CA ASN A 390 -30.34 -3.78 -18.08
C ASN A 390 -28.93 -3.41 -17.57
N ARG A 391 -28.02 -4.37 -17.42
CA ARG A 391 -26.61 -4.16 -17.04
C ARG A 391 -25.69 -4.77 -18.08
N THR A 392 -24.64 -4.04 -18.45
CA THR A 392 -23.56 -4.55 -19.30
C THR A 392 -22.49 -5.20 -18.43
N ILE A 393 -21.99 -6.37 -18.84
CA ILE A 393 -20.99 -7.15 -18.11
C ILE A 393 -19.76 -7.36 -19.00
N PRO A 394 -18.58 -6.85 -18.59
CA PRO A 394 -18.38 -5.84 -17.54
C PRO A 394 -18.97 -4.48 -17.92
N ASP A 395 -19.25 -3.64 -16.92
CA ASP A 395 -19.53 -2.22 -17.15
C ASP A 395 -18.23 -1.45 -17.52
N ALA A 396 -18.37 -0.20 -17.94
CA ALA A 396 -17.23 0.60 -18.41
C ALA A 396 -16.13 0.79 -17.34
N ASN A 397 -16.51 0.89 -16.05
CA ASN A 397 -15.55 1.07 -14.96
C ASN A 397 -14.76 -0.22 -14.65
N ASN A 398 -15.41 -1.38 -14.67
CA ASN A 398 -14.74 -2.68 -14.48
C ASN A 398 -13.93 -3.10 -15.71
N GLU A 399 -14.39 -2.77 -16.91
CA GLU A 399 -13.62 -2.95 -18.14
C GLU A 399 -12.32 -2.13 -18.12
N TYR A 400 -12.40 -0.85 -17.74
CA TYR A 400 -11.23 0.02 -17.61
C TYR A 400 -10.25 -0.44 -16.52
N PHE A 401 -10.76 -0.98 -15.41
CA PHE A 401 -9.94 -1.64 -14.39
C PHE A 401 -9.20 -2.85 -14.98
N LEU A 402 -9.90 -3.72 -15.71
CA LEU A 402 -9.32 -4.91 -16.32
C LEU A 402 -8.20 -4.54 -17.31
N TYR A 403 -8.40 -3.54 -18.18
CA TYR A 403 -7.36 -3.13 -19.12
C TYR A 403 -6.08 -2.66 -18.43
N GLN A 404 -6.20 -1.83 -17.39
CA GLN A 404 -5.04 -1.43 -16.60
C GLN A 404 -4.37 -2.65 -15.96
N THR A 405 -5.16 -3.55 -15.34
CA THR A 405 -4.63 -4.79 -14.78
C THR A 405 -3.84 -5.58 -15.81
N LEU A 406 -4.40 -5.82 -17.00
CA LEU A 406 -3.72 -6.53 -18.09
C LEU A 406 -2.42 -5.84 -18.48
N VAL A 407 -2.43 -4.52 -18.71
CA VAL A 407 -1.21 -3.75 -19.05
C VAL A 407 -0.13 -3.95 -18.00
N GLY A 408 -0.50 -3.91 -16.72
CA GLY A 408 0.41 -4.07 -15.60
C GLY A 408 1.01 -5.48 -15.51
N VAL A 409 0.19 -6.54 -15.63
CA VAL A 409 0.62 -7.91 -15.28
C VAL A 409 0.97 -8.81 -16.46
N PHE A 410 0.78 -8.36 -17.70
CA PHE A 410 1.03 -9.20 -18.87
C PHE A 410 2.47 -9.75 -18.89
N PRO A 411 2.67 -11.05 -19.14
CA PRO A 411 3.99 -11.66 -18.98
C PRO A 411 4.98 -11.15 -20.03
N PHE A 412 6.28 -11.12 -19.66
CA PHE A 412 7.35 -10.76 -20.61
C PHE A 412 7.60 -11.88 -21.65
N SER A 413 7.48 -13.14 -21.25
CA SER A 413 7.48 -14.29 -22.15
C SER A 413 6.04 -14.71 -22.47
N ASN A 414 5.78 -15.04 -23.74
CA ASN A 414 4.52 -15.63 -24.18
C ASN A 414 4.72 -17.12 -24.52
N ASP A 415 5.39 -17.88 -23.64
CA ASP A 415 5.52 -19.31 -23.90
C ASP A 415 4.15 -20.01 -23.75
N ALA A 416 3.94 -21.04 -24.57
CA ALA A 416 2.66 -21.74 -24.65
C ALA A 416 2.29 -22.49 -23.36
N GLN A 417 3.24 -22.66 -22.43
CA GLN A 417 3.02 -23.38 -21.16
C GLN A 417 2.55 -22.44 -20.05
N SER A 418 3.04 -21.20 -20.00
CA SER A 418 2.72 -20.22 -18.95
C SER A 418 1.50 -19.35 -19.26
N TYR A 419 1.18 -19.12 -20.54
CA TYR A 419 0.05 -18.27 -20.93
C TYR A 419 -1.32 -18.76 -20.41
N PRO A 420 -1.65 -20.08 -20.43
CA PRO A 420 -2.89 -20.56 -19.81
C PRO A 420 -2.97 -20.28 -18.31
N SER A 421 -1.85 -20.42 -17.58
CA SER A 421 -1.80 -20.09 -16.14
C SER A 421 -2.01 -18.60 -15.91
N PHE A 422 -1.49 -17.73 -16.78
CA PHE A 422 -1.77 -16.30 -16.74
C PHE A 422 -3.27 -15.99 -16.88
N VAL A 423 -3.96 -16.60 -17.85
CA VAL A 423 -5.41 -16.39 -18.04
C VAL A 423 -6.21 -16.78 -16.79
N GLU A 424 -5.89 -17.93 -16.17
CA GLU A 424 -6.55 -18.36 -14.93
C GLU A 424 -6.30 -17.40 -13.76
N ARG A 425 -5.09 -16.81 -13.65
CA ARG A 425 -4.80 -15.76 -12.66
C ARG A 425 -5.69 -14.53 -12.86
N ILE A 426 -5.89 -14.09 -14.10
CA ILE A 426 -6.77 -12.95 -14.39
C ILE A 426 -8.22 -13.27 -14.05
N LYS A 427 -8.71 -14.46 -14.43
CA LYS A 427 -10.08 -14.92 -14.11
C LYS A 427 -10.32 -14.92 -12.60
N ALA A 428 -9.40 -15.49 -11.82
CA ALA A 428 -9.51 -15.48 -10.37
C ALA A 428 -9.49 -14.05 -9.79
N TYR A 429 -8.62 -13.19 -10.35
CA TYR A 429 -8.49 -11.81 -9.87
C TYR A 429 -9.71 -10.95 -10.15
N VAL A 430 -10.33 -11.03 -11.34
CA VAL A 430 -11.51 -10.21 -11.64
C VAL A 430 -12.67 -10.53 -10.69
N ILE A 431 -12.86 -11.80 -10.32
CA ILE A 431 -13.86 -12.20 -9.32
C ILE A 431 -13.56 -11.57 -7.97
N LYS A 432 -12.31 -11.67 -7.50
CA LYS A 432 -11.90 -11.01 -6.25
C LYS A 432 -12.15 -9.51 -6.32
N ALA A 433 -11.73 -8.84 -7.39
CA ALA A 433 -11.87 -7.40 -7.55
C ALA A 433 -13.33 -6.94 -7.49
N VAL A 434 -14.25 -7.60 -8.21
CA VAL A 434 -15.66 -7.20 -8.21
C VAL A 434 -16.39 -7.53 -6.91
N ARG A 435 -15.96 -8.57 -6.19
CA ARG A 435 -16.46 -8.89 -4.84
C ARG A 435 -15.95 -7.89 -3.80
N GLU A 436 -14.73 -7.39 -3.94
CA GLU A 436 -14.23 -6.30 -3.08
C GLU A 436 -14.90 -4.96 -3.40
N ALA A 437 -15.17 -4.66 -4.67
CA ALA A 437 -15.88 -3.45 -5.09
C ALA A 437 -17.29 -3.34 -4.49
N LYS A 438 -17.98 -4.48 -4.29
CA LYS A 438 -19.34 -4.57 -3.69
C LYS A 438 -20.40 -3.76 -4.45
N VAL A 439 -20.22 -3.56 -5.76
CA VAL A 439 -21.17 -2.84 -6.63
C VAL A 439 -22.25 -3.78 -7.15
N TYR A 440 -21.85 -4.90 -7.75
CA TYR A 440 -22.79 -5.88 -8.34
C TYR A 440 -22.80 -7.23 -7.62
N THR A 441 -21.65 -7.66 -7.10
CA THR A 441 -21.48 -8.91 -6.35
C THR A 441 -20.70 -8.65 -5.06
N ALA A 442 -20.78 -9.55 -4.09
CA ALA A 442 -20.04 -9.48 -2.83
C ALA A 442 -19.76 -10.89 -2.29
N TRP A 443 -18.74 -11.03 -1.44
CA TRP A 443 -18.41 -12.31 -0.78
C TRP A 443 -19.60 -12.97 -0.07
N LEU A 444 -20.46 -12.15 0.57
CA LEU A 444 -21.61 -12.62 1.35
C LEU A 444 -22.84 -12.91 0.46
N ARG A 445 -22.91 -12.33 -0.73
CA ARG A 445 -24.02 -12.53 -1.67
C ARG A 445 -23.47 -12.50 -3.10
N PRO A 446 -22.86 -13.61 -3.55
CA PRO A 446 -22.34 -13.69 -4.90
C PRO A 446 -23.47 -13.54 -5.93
N ASP A 447 -23.24 -12.73 -6.95
CA ASP A 447 -24.05 -12.68 -8.17
C ASP A 447 -23.35 -13.54 -9.23
N THR A 448 -23.74 -14.81 -9.30
CA THR A 448 -23.11 -15.80 -10.19
C THR A 448 -23.25 -15.43 -11.66
N GLU A 449 -24.37 -14.82 -12.07
CA GLU A 449 -24.58 -14.41 -13.47
C GLU A 449 -23.58 -13.31 -13.87
N TYR A 450 -23.38 -12.32 -12.99
CA TYR A 450 -22.38 -11.28 -13.20
C TYR A 450 -20.95 -11.84 -13.22
N GLU A 451 -20.62 -12.68 -12.25
CA GLU A 451 -19.29 -13.28 -12.10
C GLU A 451 -18.91 -14.16 -13.32
N GLU A 452 -19.79 -15.06 -13.73
CA GLU A 452 -19.59 -15.92 -14.91
C GLU A 452 -19.55 -15.11 -16.21
N GLY A 453 -20.38 -14.06 -16.32
CA GLY A 453 -20.35 -13.14 -17.45
C GLY A 453 -18.99 -12.45 -17.59
N PHE A 454 -18.43 -11.95 -16.49
CA PHE A 454 -17.13 -11.28 -16.52
C PHE A 454 -15.97 -12.26 -16.77
N VAL A 455 -16.03 -13.45 -16.19
CA VAL A 455 -15.05 -14.52 -16.48
C VAL A 455 -15.09 -14.91 -17.95
N THR A 456 -16.28 -15.09 -18.53
CA THR A 456 -16.43 -15.39 -19.96
C THR A 456 -15.84 -14.26 -20.81
N PHE A 457 -16.08 -13.00 -20.46
CA PHE A 457 -15.49 -11.86 -21.16
C PHE A 457 -13.96 -11.94 -21.16
N VAL A 458 -13.33 -12.19 -20.01
CA VAL A 458 -11.87 -12.38 -19.88
C VAL A 458 -11.38 -13.52 -20.79
N GLU A 459 -12.06 -14.66 -20.78
CA GLU A 459 -11.70 -15.82 -21.61
C GLU A 459 -11.74 -15.49 -23.11
N GLN A 460 -12.75 -14.76 -23.56
CA GLN A 460 -12.88 -14.39 -24.98
C GLN A 460 -11.78 -13.41 -25.41
N ILE A 461 -11.54 -12.34 -24.64
CA ILE A 461 -10.56 -11.32 -25.02
C ILE A 461 -9.11 -11.84 -24.90
N LEU A 462 -8.83 -12.80 -24.02
CA LEU A 462 -7.51 -13.39 -23.85
C LEU A 462 -7.28 -14.68 -24.63
N LYS A 463 -8.25 -15.14 -25.42
CA LYS A 463 -8.10 -16.33 -26.26
C LYS A 463 -6.91 -16.17 -27.21
N ASP A 464 -5.89 -17.01 -27.03
CA ASP A 464 -4.68 -16.93 -27.84
C ASP A 464 -4.95 -17.46 -29.25
N SER A 465 -5.10 -16.54 -30.20
CA SER A 465 -5.43 -16.84 -31.58
C SER A 465 -5.04 -15.67 -32.47
N ASP A 466 -4.54 -15.96 -33.68
CA ASP A 466 -4.22 -14.95 -34.70
C ASP A 466 -5.46 -14.15 -35.16
N GLN A 467 -6.67 -14.67 -34.89
CA GLN A 467 -7.93 -13.99 -35.19
C GLN A 467 -8.38 -13.04 -34.06
N ASN A 468 -7.66 -12.99 -32.94
CA ASN A 468 -7.99 -12.12 -31.82
C ASN A 468 -7.45 -10.70 -32.06
N GLU A 469 -8.27 -9.85 -32.67
CA GLU A 469 -7.93 -8.45 -32.98
C GLU A 469 -7.59 -7.63 -31.73
N PHE A 470 -8.22 -7.92 -30.58
CA PHE A 470 -7.87 -7.25 -29.32
C PHE A 470 -6.43 -7.55 -28.92
N LEU A 471 -6.00 -8.82 -28.93
CA LEU A 471 -4.61 -9.18 -28.59
C LEU A 471 -3.61 -8.63 -29.61
N ALA A 472 -3.96 -8.60 -30.89
CA ALA A 472 -3.11 -8.03 -31.94
C ALA A 472 -2.81 -6.53 -31.71
N GLU A 473 -3.80 -5.77 -31.25
CA GLU A 473 -3.66 -4.34 -30.91
C GLU A 473 -3.05 -4.12 -29.50
N PHE A 474 -3.42 -4.97 -28.54
CA PHE A 474 -3.01 -4.85 -27.14
C PHE A 474 -1.51 -5.15 -26.94
N ARG A 475 -0.99 -6.22 -27.55
CA ARG A 475 0.40 -6.70 -27.32
C ARG A 475 1.46 -5.63 -27.66
N PRO A 476 1.43 -4.94 -28.81
CA PRO A 476 2.42 -3.90 -29.11
C PRO A 476 2.41 -2.74 -28.10
N PHE A 477 1.22 -2.27 -27.72
CA PHE A 477 1.10 -1.22 -26.71
C PHE A 477 1.60 -1.71 -25.35
N GLN A 478 1.21 -2.91 -24.93
CA GLN A 478 1.68 -3.49 -23.67
C GLN A 478 3.20 -3.67 -23.66
N GLN A 479 3.81 -4.14 -24.75
CA GLN A 479 5.26 -4.30 -24.85
C GLN A 479 5.98 -2.95 -24.68
N LYS A 480 5.46 -1.89 -25.31
CA LYS A 480 5.94 -0.52 -25.10
C LYS A 480 5.87 -0.11 -23.62
N ILE A 481 4.75 -0.37 -22.94
CA ILE A 481 4.62 -0.08 -21.50
C ILE A 481 5.59 -0.90 -20.65
N ALA A 482 5.75 -2.19 -20.96
CA ALA A 482 6.65 -3.09 -20.26
C ALA A 482 8.10 -2.61 -20.31
N GLU A 483 8.52 -2.10 -21.47
CA GLU A 483 9.85 -1.56 -21.71
C GLU A 483 10.17 -0.35 -20.83
N TYR A 484 9.27 0.64 -20.77
CA TYR A 484 9.44 1.77 -19.85
C TYR A 484 9.28 1.36 -18.38
N GLY A 485 8.43 0.36 -18.10
CA GLY A 485 8.23 -0.21 -16.78
C GLY A 485 9.51 -0.81 -16.19
N ILE A 486 10.38 -1.42 -17.01
CA ILE A 486 11.72 -1.89 -16.61
C ILE A 486 12.53 -0.74 -16.02
N TYR A 487 12.61 0.40 -16.72
CA TYR A 487 13.41 1.54 -16.28
C TYR A 487 12.82 2.22 -15.03
N ASN A 488 11.49 2.33 -14.94
CA ASN A 488 10.82 2.81 -13.73
C ASN A 488 11.12 1.89 -12.54
N SER A 489 11.07 0.57 -12.73
CA SER A 489 11.40 -0.40 -11.67
C SER A 489 12.85 -0.33 -11.22
N LEU A 490 13.81 -0.22 -12.13
CA LEU A 490 15.24 -0.06 -11.78
C LEU A 490 15.47 1.23 -10.99
N SER A 491 14.83 2.32 -11.43
CA SER A 491 14.90 3.63 -10.76
C SER A 491 14.31 3.56 -9.34
N GLN A 492 13.11 2.99 -9.20
CA GLN A 492 12.46 2.76 -7.92
C GLN A 492 13.32 1.88 -7.00
N THR A 493 13.90 0.82 -7.54
CA THR A 493 14.75 -0.11 -6.80
C THR A 493 15.99 0.59 -6.26
N LEU A 494 16.68 1.38 -7.09
CA LEU A 494 17.84 2.12 -6.62
C LEU A 494 17.46 3.15 -5.55
N VAL A 495 16.38 3.90 -5.74
CA VAL A 495 15.88 4.87 -4.76
C VAL A 495 15.55 4.20 -3.43
N LYS A 496 14.80 3.09 -3.45
CA LYS A 496 14.50 2.24 -2.26
C LYS A 496 15.78 1.85 -1.52
N LEU A 497 16.77 1.38 -2.27
CA LEU A 497 18.05 0.90 -1.74
C LEU A 497 19.00 2.02 -1.30
N THR A 498 18.72 3.30 -1.49
CA THR A 498 19.70 4.37 -1.20
C THR A 498 19.15 5.54 -0.40
N ALA A 499 17.83 5.70 -0.36
CA ALA A 499 17.14 6.60 0.55
C ALA A 499 17.44 6.28 2.04
N PRO A 500 17.22 7.24 2.96
CA PRO A 500 17.23 7.00 4.41
C PRO A 500 16.24 5.90 4.80
N GLY A 501 16.56 5.11 5.82
CA GLY A 501 15.79 3.92 6.20
C GLY A 501 16.44 2.60 5.79
N VAL A 502 15.78 1.51 6.16
CA VAL A 502 16.20 0.13 5.93
C VAL A 502 15.44 -0.43 4.73
N PRO A 503 16.09 -0.75 3.60
CA PRO A 503 15.39 -1.28 2.44
C PRO A 503 14.82 -2.67 2.70
N ASP A 504 13.54 -2.85 2.37
CA ASP A 504 12.83 -4.12 2.44
C ASP A 504 12.65 -4.72 1.02
N LEU A 505 12.82 -6.05 0.93
CA LEU A 505 12.71 -6.82 -0.31
C LEU A 505 11.77 -8.00 -0.07
N TYR A 506 10.56 -7.91 -0.62
CA TYR A 506 9.65 -9.05 -0.60
C TYR A 506 10.18 -10.19 -1.46
N GLN A 507 9.96 -11.43 -1.02
CA GLN A 507 10.48 -12.62 -1.70
C GLN A 507 10.08 -12.64 -3.18
N GLY A 508 11.04 -12.88 -4.06
CA GLY A 508 10.80 -12.96 -5.51
C GLY A 508 11.01 -11.64 -6.27
N THR A 509 10.99 -10.49 -5.59
CA THR A 509 11.10 -9.14 -6.19
C THR A 509 12.51 -8.74 -6.61
N GLU A 510 13.51 -9.61 -6.40
CA GLU A 510 14.85 -9.45 -6.96
C GLU A 510 14.91 -9.66 -8.48
N LEU A 511 13.89 -10.31 -9.05
CA LEU A 511 13.58 -10.33 -10.49
C LEU A 511 12.30 -9.52 -10.74
N TRP A 512 11.73 -9.61 -11.95
CA TRP A 512 10.44 -9.00 -12.23
C TRP A 512 9.30 -9.72 -11.50
N ASP A 513 8.63 -9.02 -10.59
CA ASP A 513 7.44 -9.53 -9.92
C ASP A 513 6.19 -8.88 -10.51
N LEU A 514 5.39 -9.67 -11.22
CA LEU A 514 4.12 -9.24 -11.85
C LEU A 514 2.91 -9.82 -11.12
N SER A 515 2.93 -9.79 -9.79
CA SER A 515 1.88 -10.33 -8.93
C SER A 515 0.77 -9.33 -8.64
N LEU A 516 -0.44 -9.85 -8.51
CA LEU A 516 -1.62 -9.16 -8.00
C LEU A 516 -1.78 -9.43 -6.50
N VAL A 517 -2.82 -8.86 -5.90
CA VAL A 517 -3.15 -9.06 -4.47
C VAL A 517 -3.26 -10.55 -4.11
N ASP A 518 -3.06 -10.87 -2.83
CA ASP A 518 -3.28 -12.18 -2.21
C ASP A 518 -4.50 -12.92 -2.82
N PRO A 519 -4.38 -14.19 -3.23
CA PRO A 519 -3.22 -15.08 -3.10
C PRO A 519 -2.20 -15.03 -4.23
N ASP A 520 -2.34 -14.14 -5.22
CA ASP A 520 -1.44 -14.14 -6.38
C ASP A 520 0.00 -13.74 -6.02
N ASN A 521 0.19 -12.82 -5.06
CA ASN A 521 1.49 -12.46 -4.49
C ASN A 521 2.07 -13.50 -3.51
N ARG A 522 1.35 -14.59 -3.24
CA ARG A 522 1.81 -15.69 -2.36
C ARG A 522 2.25 -16.94 -3.12
N ARG A 523 2.37 -16.85 -4.45
CA ARG A 523 2.90 -17.93 -5.30
C ARG A 523 4.32 -18.31 -4.86
N PRO A 524 4.71 -19.59 -5.01
CA PRO A 524 6.05 -20.03 -4.63
C PRO A 524 7.13 -19.32 -5.46
N VAL A 525 8.26 -19.07 -4.82
CA VAL A 525 9.44 -18.44 -5.43
C VAL A 525 10.45 -19.52 -5.80
N ASP A 526 10.91 -19.53 -7.05
CA ASP A 526 12.01 -20.38 -7.48
C ASP A 526 13.35 -19.76 -7.05
N PHE A 527 13.86 -20.22 -5.91
CA PHE A 527 15.14 -19.79 -5.35
C PHE A 527 16.35 -20.45 -6.00
N ASP A 528 16.20 -21.62 -6.60
CA ASP A 528 17.31 -22.33 -7.25
C ASP A 528 17.73 -21.58 -8.52
N GLU A 529 16.77 -21.13 -9.33
CA GLU A 529 17.03 -20.29 -10.49
C GLU A 529 17.70 -18.96 -10.10
N ARG A 530 17.16 -18.28 -9.08
CA ARG A 530 17.70 -17.00 -8.58
C ARG A 530 19.12 -17.14 -8.05
N LEU A 531 19.40 -18.24 -7.34
CA LEU A 531 20.73 -18.52 -6.84
C LEU A 531 21.73 -18.75 -7.98
N SER A 532 21.33 -19.49 -9.02
CA SER A 532 22.13 -19.68 -10.24
C SER A 532 22.46 -18.33 -10.91
N TYR A 533 21.44 -17.48 -11.12
CA TYR A 533 21.65 -16.14 -11.67
C TYR A 533 22.56 -15.27 -10.80
N LEU A 534 22.38 -15.30 -9.48
CA LEU A 534 23.21 -14.52 -8.56
C LEU A 534 24.68 -14.97 -8.58
N GLN A 535 24.93 -16.28 -8.60
CA GLN A 535 26.29 -16.84 -8.68
C GLN A 535 26.98 -16.42 -9.97
N GLU A 536 26.27 -16.50 -11.10
CA GLU A 536 26.79 -16.10 -12.39
C GLU A 536 27.09 -14.59 -12.46
N ILE A 537 26.17 -13.76 -11.96
CA ILE A 537 26.36 -12.31 -11.85
C ILE A 537 27.61 -12.00 -11.01
N LYS A 538 27.75 -12.61 -9.83
CA LYS A 538 28.90 -12.38 -8.93
C LYS A 538 30.22 -12.78 -9.60
N ARG A 539 30.25 -13.93 -10.28
CA ARG A 539 31.41 -14.43 -11.01
C ARG A 539 31.83 -13.45 -12.11
N ARG A 540 30.89 -13.07 -12.98
CA ARG A 540 31.17 -12.19 -14.13
C ARG A 540 31.48 -10.75 -13.74
N CYS A 541 30.95 -10.25 -12.61
CA CYS A 541 31.36 -8.97 -12.04
C CYS A 541 32.87 -8.89 -11.76
N GLN A 542 33.52 -10.02 -11.46
CA GLN A 542 34.96 -10.08 -11.16
C GLN A 542 35.81 -10.29 -12.41
N THR A 543 35.28 -10.96 -13.44
CA THR A 543 36.06 -11.38 -14.61
C THR A 543 35.83 -10.52 -15.86
N ASP A 544 34.59 -10.15 -16.16
CA ASP A 544 34.22 -9.40 -17.36
C ASP A 544 32.87 -8.68 -17.19
N LEU A 545 32.90 -7.56 -16.47
CA LEU A 545 31.72 -6.74 -16.19
C LEU A 545 31.12 -6.15 -17.48
N LYS A 546 31.94 -5.76 -18.46
CA LYS A 546 31.47 -5.13 -19.70
C LYS A 546 30.61 -6.10 -20.50
N SER A 547 31.08 -7.34 -20.66
CA SER A 547 30.31 -8.39 -21.31
C SER A 547 29.03 -8.71 -20.54
N LEU A 548 29.10 -8.79 -19.20
CA LEU A 548 27.92 -9.01 -18.36
C LEU A 548 26.84 -7.94 -18.58
N LEU A 549 27.22 -6.66 -18.56
CA LEU A 549 26.27 -5.56 -18.76
C LEU A 549 25.63 -5.59 -20.15
N SER A 550 26.39 -5.95 -21.18
CA SER A 550 25.85 -6.14 -22.54
C SER A 550 24.81 -7.26 -22.58
N ASP A 551 25.09 -8.39 -21.94
CA ASP A 551 24.17 -9.53 -21.90
C ASP A 551 22.91 -9.21 -21.09
N LEU A 552 23.05 -8.64 -19.89
CA LEU A 552 21.91 -8.27 -19.03
C LEU A 552 20.97 -7.27 -19.73
N LYS A 553 21.53 -6.38 -20.56
CA LYS A 553 20.75 -5.45 -21.37
C LYS A 553 20.01 -6.16 -22.51
N ALA A 554 20.68 -7.10 -23.19
CA ALA A 554 20.09 -7.88 -24.27
C ALA A 554 18.97 -8.82 -23.75
N THR A 555 19.10 -9.34 -22.52
CA THR A 555 18.13 -10.26 -21.90
C THR A 555 17.30 -9.60 -20.80
N ARG A 556 17.16 -8.27 -20.80
CA ARG A 556 16.56 -7.48 -19.71
C ARG A 556 15.16 -7.95 -19.24
N TYR A 557 14.44 -8.68 -20.07
CA TYR A 557 13.11 -9.22 -19.78
C TYR A 557 13.08 -10.37 -18.75
N ASP A 558 14.23 -10.96 -18.40
CA ASP A 558 14.32 -12.05 -17.42
C ASP A 558 14.54 -11.60 -15.96
N GLY A 559 14.73 -10.29 -15.73
CA GLY A 559 14.88 -9.71 -14.40
C GLY A 559 16.31 -9.73 -13.84
N ARG A 560 17.27 -10.40 -14.50
CA ARG A 560 18.67 -10.44 -14.03
C ARG A 560 19.30 -9.05 -13.95
N LEU A 561 18.83 -8.11 -14.77
CA LEU A 561 19.24 -6.70 -14.74
C LEU A 561 18.90 -6.04 -13.38
N LYS A 562 17.73 -6.36 -12.79
CA LYS A 562 17.31 -5.90 -11.46
C LYS A 562 18.09 -6.59 -10.35
N LEU A 563 18.29 -7.91 -10.46
CA LEU A 563 19.11 -8.68 -9.52
C LEU A 563 20.55 -8.16 -9.45
N PHE A 564 21.13 -7.81 -10.60
CA PHE A 564 22.44 -7.18 -10.69
C PHE A 564 22.50 -5.84 -9.94
N LEU A 565 21.52 -4.96 -10.19
CA LEU A 565 21.39 -3.67 -9.51
C LEU A 565 21.32 -3.85 -7.98
N ILE A 566 20.44 -4.74 -7.50
CA ILE A 566 20.28 -5.05 -6.08
C ILE A 566 21.60 -5.55 -5.49
N THR A 567 22.24 -6.51 -6.16
CA THR A 567 23.48 -7.13 -5.69
C THR A 567 24.61 -6.11 -5.53
N ARG A 568 24.86 -5.27 -6.54
CA ARG A 568 25.92 -4.25 -6.51
C ARG A 568 25.59 -3.15 -5.49
N THR A 569 24.34 -2.72 -5.42
CA THR A 569 23.92 -1.65 -4.51
C THR A 569 23.96 -2.08 -3.05
N LEU A 570 23.50 -3.31 -2.71
CA LEU A 570 23.59 -3.82 -1.35
C LEU A 570 25.05 -4.07 -0.92
N ALA A 571 25.92 -4.52 -1.84
CA ALA A 571 27.35 -4.61 -1.57
C ALA A 571 27.95 -3.23 -1.26
N ALA A 572 27.60 -2.20 -2.03
CA ALA A 572 28.02 -0.83 -1.77
C ALA A 572 27.45 -0.30 -0.44
N ARG A 573 26.17 -0.53 -0.14
CA ARG A 573 25.58 -0.16 1.16
C ARG A 573 26.33 -0.78 2.33
N ARG A 574 26.72 -2.05 2.22
CA ARG A 574 27.50 -2.73 3.26
C ARG A 574 28.92 -2.16 3.38
N GLN A 575 29.55 -1.84 2.25
CA GLN A 575 30.90 -1.25 2.25
C GLN A 575 30.92 0.17 2.83
N TYR A 576 29.89 0.97 2.57
CA TYR A 576 29.76 2.35 3.02
C TYR A 576 28.64 2.49 4.06
N SER A 577 28.54 1.55 5.01
CA SER A 577 27.43 1.44 5.96
C SER A 577 27.19 2.73 6.74
N ASP A 578 28.25 3.38 7.22
CA ASP A 578 28.14 4.65 7.97
C ASP A 578 27.43 5.75 7.15
N VAL A 579 27.68 5.82 5.84
CA VAL A 579 27.05 6.81 4.94
C VAL A 579 25.54 6.54 4.82
N PHE A 580 25.13 5.27 4.70
CA PHE A 580 23.72 4.93 4.51
C PHE A 580 22.93 4.83 5.83
N GLU A 581 23.58 4.49 6.93
CA GLU A 581 22.95 4.39 8.25
C GLU A 581 22.87 5.75 8.95
N ARG A 582 23.91 6.57 8.85
CA ARG A 582 24.05 7.81 9.64
C ARG A 582 24.17 9.08 8.81
N GLY A 583 24.38 8.96 7.49
CA GLY A 583 24.63 10.12 6.65
C GLY A 583 23.40 10.99 6.43
N ASP A 584 23.64 12.29 6.34
CA ASP A 584 22.63 13.28 5.99
C ASP A 584 22.02 12.99 4.62
N TYR A 585 20.79 13.46 4.40
CA TYR A 585 20.13 13.40 3.11
C TYR A 585 20.16 14.76 2.43
N VAL A 586 20.88 14.86 1.31
CA VAL A 586 21.09 16.11 0.58
C VAL A 586 20.48 16.00 -0.82
N PRO A 587 19.33 16.66 -1.10
CA PRO A 587 18.82 16.75 -2.47
C PRO A 587 19.86 17.39 -3.40
N ILE A 588 20.05 16.83 -4.59
CA ILE A 588 20.99 17.37 -5.58
C ILE A 588 20.19 18.07 -6.67
N ALA A 589 20.54 19.34 -6.92
CA ALA A 589 19.96 20.09 -8.02
C ALA A 589 20.41 19.51 -9.37
N VAL A 590 19.47 19.43 -10.30
CA VAL A 590 19.73 19.02 -11.69
C VAL A 590 19.40 20.21 -12.59
N GLU A 591 20.31 20.55 -13.49
CA GLU A 591 20.16 21.63 -14.46
C GLU A 591 20.19 21.07 -15.89
N GLY A 592 19.64 21.82 -16.84
CA GLY A 592 19.57 21.47 -18.26
C GLY A 592 18.16 21.10 -18.71
N GLU A 593 17.99 20.83 -20.01
CA GLU A 593 16.68 20.66 -20.64
C GLU A 593 15.87 19.48 -20.04
N ARG A 594 16.55 18.44 -19.56
CA ARG A 594 15.91 17.22 -19.03
C ARG A 594 15.98 17.10 -17.52
N ALA A 595 16.18 18.21 -16.79
CA ALA A 595 16.33 18.20 -15.32
C ALA A 595 15.20 17.47 -14.58
N GLN A 596 13.95 17.68 -15.00
CA GLN A 596 12.74 17.05 -14.42
C GLN A 596 12.66 15.52 -14.61
N HIS A 597 13.52 14.96 -15.46
CA HIS A 597 13.59 13.51 -15.74
C HIS A 597 14.61 12.79 -14.87
N ILE A 598 15.24 13.46 -13.90
CA ILE A 598 16.25 12.87 -13.01
C ILE A 598 15.86 13.07 -11.56
N ILE A 599 15.86 11.97 -10.80
CA ILE A 599 15.84 11.95 -9.34
C ILE A 599 17.30 11.90 -8.90
N ALA A 600 17.74 12.88 -8.11
CA ALA A 600 19.10 12.92 -7.60
C ALA A 600 19.17 13.35 -6.12
N PHE A 601 19.95 12.61 -5.33
CA PHE A 601 20.24 12.97 -3.94
C PHE A 601 21.55 12.33 -3.48
N ALA A 602 22.17 12.92 -2.47
CA ALA A 602 23.36 12.42 -1.82
C ALA A 602 23.06 11.93 -0.40
N ARG A 603 23.76 10.88 0.02
CA ARG A 603 23.97 10.52 1.43
C ARG A 603 25.39 10.92 1.82
N THR A 604 25.54 11.68 2.90
CA THR A 604 26.85 12.24 3.28
C THR A 604 27.15 12.03 4.76
N TYR A 605 28.30 11.43 5.09
CA TYR A 605 28.74 11.24 6.47
C TYR A 605 30.25 11.40 6.59
N GLN A 606 30.70 12.25 7.52
CA GLN A 606 32.12 12.47 7.83
C GLN A 606 33.04 12.62 6.60
N GLY A 607 32.59 13.40 5.61
CA GLY A 607 33.36 13.68 4.40
C GLY A 607 33.32 12.58 3.32
N HIS A 608 32.59 11.49 3.54
CA HIS A 608 32.26 10.49 2.52
C HIS A 608 30.85 10.73 1.96
N SER A 609 30.68 10.54 0.66
CA SER A 609 29.41 10.75 -0.03
C SER A 609 29.05 9.62 -0.99
N ALA A 610 27.76 9.31 -1.07
CA ALA A 610 27.17 8.46 -2.10
C ALA A 610 26.03 9.22 -2.79
N ILE A 611 26.00 9.26 -4.12
CA ILE A 611 24.99 9.98 -4.93
C ILE A 611 24.16 8.97 -5.71
N THR A 612 22.85 9.04 -5.53
CA THR A 612 21.87 8.30 -6.32
C THR A 612 21.43 9.13 -7.51
N VAL A 613 21.41 8.52 -8.70
CA VAL A 613 20.90 9.11 -9.94
C VAL A 613 19.98 8.11 -10.60
N ALA A 614 18.70 8.48 -10.76
CA ALA A 614 17.69 7.61 -11.35
C ALA A 614 16.79 8.39 -12.31
N PRO A 615 16.56 7.91 -13.55
CA PRO A 615 15.67 8.58 -14.48
C PRO A 615 14.19 8.37 -14.14
N ARG A 616 13.35 9.28 -14.64
CA ARG A 616 11.88 9.16 -14.67
C ARG A 616 11.34 9.78 -15.95
N PHE A 617 10.14 9.38 -16.33
CA PHE A 617 9.41 9.93 -17.47
C PHE A 617 10.11 9.74 -18.82
N LEU A 618 10.50 8.51 -19.13
CA LEU A 618 11.32 8.20 -20.30
C LEU A 618 10.53 8.17 -21.62
N THR A 619 9.19 8.10 -21.60
CA THR A 619 8.39 8.07 -22.83
C THR A 619 8.55 9.33 -23.70
N ARG A 620 9.00 10.44 -23.09
CA ARG A 620 9.24 11.72 -23.75
C ARG A 620 10.66 11.88 -24.28
N LEU A 621 11.57 10.96 -23.94
CA LEU A 621 13.01 11.08 -24.22
C LEU A 621 13.52 10.07 -25.24
N ILE A 622 12.96 8.86 -25.25
CA ILE A 622 13.43 7.75 -26.08
C ILE A 622 12.25 7.03 -26.72
N ALA A 623 12.50 6.35 -27.84
CA ALA A 623 11.57 5.35 -28.37
C ALA A 623 11.71 4.02 -27.58
N PRO A 624 10.72 3.11 -27.64
CA PRO A 624 10.78 1.86 -26.85
C PRO A 624 11.98 0.97 -27.18
N ASP A 625 12.46 0.97 -28.41
CA ASP A 625 13.63 0.20 -28.85
C ASP A 625 14.99 0.85 -28.52
N GLN A 626 14.97 2.04 -27.90
CA GLN A 626 16.15 2.81 -27.56
C GLN A 626 16.46 2.74 -26.07
N ASP A 627 17.74 2.83 -25.73
CA ASP A 627 18.18 2.90 -24.35
C ASP A 627 18.35 4.35 -23.88
N PRO A 628 18.13 4.64 -22.58
CA PRO A 628 18.28 5.99 -22.02
C PRO A 628 19.74 6.36 -21.78
N TYR A 629 20.62 6.22 -22.79
CA TYR A 629 22.06 6.39 -22.63
C TYR A 629 22.64 7.59 -23.37
N GLY A 630 23.65 8.20 -22.74
CA GLY A 630 24.58 9.09 -23.43
C GLY A 630 24.01 10.45 -23.79
N LYS A 631 24.78 11.19 -24.60
CA LYS A 631 24.51 12.59 -24.93
C LYS A 631 23.27 12.78 -25.82
N ALA A 632 22.94 11.79 -26.65
CA ALA A 632 21.76 11.85 -27.53
C ALA A 632 20.46 11.98 -26.74
N VAL A 633 20.38 11.30 -25.58
CA VAL A 633 19.19 11.33 -24.71
C VAL A 633 19.25 12.51 -23.73
N TRP A 634 20.40 12.69 -23.06
CA TRP A 634 20.49 13.58 -21.90
C TRP A 634 20.95 15.00 -22.21
N GLY A 635 21.45 15.28 -23.42
CA GLY A 635 21.81 16.62 -23.85
C GLY A 635 22.82 17.31 -22.93
N ASP A 636 22.46 18.50 -22.44
CA ASP A 636 23.26 19.34 -21.53
C ASP A 636 23.01 19.06 -20.04
N THR A 637 22.10 18.13 -19.73
CA THR A 637 21.61 17.84 -18.37
C THR A 637 22.75 17.39 -17.45
N ALA A 638 22.85 18.00 -16.27
CA ALA A 638 23.93 17.73 -15.32
C ALA A 638 23.48 17.87 -13.87
N LEU A 639 24.13 17.12 -12.99
CA LEU A 639 24.07 17.34 -11.55
C LEU A 639 24.87 18.58 -11.18
N VAL A 640 24.32 19.38 -10.27
CA VAL A 640 25.03 20.49 -9.61
C VAL A 640 25.29 20.08 -8.16
N LEU A 641 26.54 19.76 -7.85
CA LEU A 641 26.93 19.21 -6.57
C LEU A 641 27.05 20.32 -5.52
N PRO A 642 26.39 20.17 -4.36
CA PRO A 642 26.45 21.18 -3.30
C PRO A 642 27.83 21.25 -2.64
N ALA A 643 28.08 22.35 -1.93
CA ALA A 643 29.31 22.51 -1.17
C ALA A 643 29.49 21.36 -0.16
N GLY A 644 30.66 20.71 -0.17
CA GLY A 644 30.97 19.56 0.70
C GLY A 644 30.79 18.19 0.02
N VAL A 645 30.02 18.11 -1.06
CA VAL A 645 29.88 16.89 -1.88
C VAL A 645 30.84 17.00 -3.07
N LYS A 646 32.02 16.38 -2.97
CA LYS A 646 33.09 16.53 -3.98
C LYS A 646 33.59 15.20 -4.50
N GLY A 647 33.86 15.15 -5.80
CA GLY A 647 34.52 14.02 -6.45
C GLY A 647 36.03 13.93 -6.18
N PRO A 648 36.75 13.00 -6.83
CA PRO A 648 36.29 12.17 -7.94
C PRO A 648 35.24 11.12 -7.53
N TRP A 649 34.43 10.68 -8.49
CA TRP A 649 33.34 9.73 -8.29
C TRP A 649 33.62 8.41 -9.01
N GLN A 650 33.17 7.31 -8.42
CA GLN A 650 33.13 6.00 -9.04
C GLN A 650 31.68 5.50 -9.04
N ASP A 651 31.16 5.11 -10.20
CA ASP A 651 29.89 4.40 -10.29
C ASP A 651 30.08 2.94 -9.86
N VAL A 652 29.41 2.53 -8.79
CA VAL A 652 29.51 1.16 -8.27
C VAL A 652 28.83 0.12 -9.16
N LEU A 653 27.98 0.54 -10.11
CA LEU A 653 27.28 -0.38 -10.99
C LEU A 653 28.14 -0.78 -12.19
N CYS A 654 28.85 0.17 -12.80
CA CYS A 654 29.62 -0.08 -14.03
C CYS A 654 31.12 0.21 -13.92
N ASP A 655 31.62 0.57 -12.74
CA ASP A 655 33.03 0.88 -12.42
C ASP A 655 33.62 2.05 -13.25
N LEU A 656 32.75 2.90 -13.79
CA LEU A 656 33.14 4.14 -14.45
C LEU A 656 33.58 5.19 -13.44
N ARG A 657 34.62 5.96 -13.80
CA ARG A 657 35.12 7.07 -12.98
C ARG A 657 34.76 8.42 -13.61
N HIS A 658 34.29 9.33 -12.78
CA HIS A 658 34.00 10.72 -13.15
C HIS A 658 34.95 11.65 -12.38
N ARG A 659 35.67 12.51 -13.11
CA ARG A 659 36.67 13.43 -12.52
C ARG A 659 36.08 14.78 -12.14
N GLU A 660 34.86 15.04 -12.58
CA GLU A 660 34.12 16.26 -12.37
C GLU A 660 33.84 16.47 -10.87
N GLN A 661 34.11 17.69 -10.37
CA GLN A 661 34.00 17.98 -8.94
C GLN A 661 32.69 18.67 -8.54
N SER A 662 32.21 19.62 -9.36
CA SER A 662 31.03 20.45 -9.03
C SER A 662 29.85 20.25 -9.97
N ARG A 663 30.10 19.93 -11.24
CA ARG A 663 29.05 19.70 -12.24
C ARG A 663 29.32 18.41 -13.00
N VAL A 664 28.44 17.42 -12.85
CA VAL A 664 28.64 16.08 -13.44
C VAL A 664 27.56 15.82 -14.50
N PRO A 665 27.91 15.71 -15.79
CA PRO A 665 26.93 15.49 -16.86
C PRO A 665 26.19 14.16 -16.72
N ILE A 666 24.86 14.18 -16.77
CA ILE A 666 24.02 12.97 -16.75
C ILE A 666 24.36 12.07 -17.94
N SER A 667 24.65 12.66 -19.10
CA SER A 667 25.07 11.91 -20.29
C SER A 667 26.33 11.06 -20.09
N LYS A 668 27.19 11.41 -19.13
CA LYS A 668 28.39 10.63 -18.77
C LYS A 668 28.08 9.61 -17.69
N ILE A 669 27.22 9.95 -16.74
CA ILE A 669 26.79 9.07 -15.64
C ILE A 669 25.99 7.89 -16.23
N LEU A 670 24.94 8.19 -16.98
CA LEU A 670 24.04 7.22 -17.60
C LEU A 670 24.53 6.86 -19.01
N GLN A 671 25.76 6.36 -19.13
CA GLN A 671 26.34 5.96 -20.43
C GLN A 671 26.39 4.44 -20.64
N THR A 672 26.18 3.64 -19.58
CA THR A 672 26.31 2.17 -19.64
C THR A 672 25.19 1.46 -18.91
N PHE A 673 24.69 2.04 -17.81
CA PHE A 673 23.58 1.49 -17.02
C PHE A 673 22.49 2.57 -16.85
N PRO A 674 21.19 2.20 -16.77
CA PRO A 674 20.09 3.18 -16.81
C PRO A 674 19.93 3.99 -15.51
N VAL A 675 20.57 3.55 -14.43
CA VAL A 675 20.65 4.25 -13.14
C VAL A 675 22.11 4.26 -12.70
N ALA A 676 22.47 5.10 -11.73
CA ALA A 676 23.83 5.13 -11.19
C ALA A 676 23.86 5.37 -9.69
N LEU A 677 24.79 4.70 -9.01
CA LEU A 677 25.16 4.99 -7.63
C LEU A 677 26.63 5.38 -7.60
N LEU A 678 26.88 6.67 -7.46
CA LEU A 678 28.24 7.21 -7.43
C LEU A 678 28.74 7.23 -5.99
N VAL A 679 29.88 6.62 -5.71
CA VAL A 679 30.57 6.76 -4.42
C VAL A 679 31.84 7.57 -4.61
N GLN A 680 32.24 8.30 -3.58
CA GLN A 680 33.47 9.07 -3.63
C GLN A 680 34.68 8.12 -3.79
N ALA A 681 35.44 8.30 -4.86
CA ALA A 681 36.56 7.43 -5.17
C ALA A 681 37.72 7.73 -4.21
N VAL A 682 38.28 6.67 -3.61
CA VAL A 682 39.54 6.79 -2.87
C VAL A 682 40.66 6.98 -3.88
N ASN A 683 41.47 8.03 -3.73
CA ASN A 683 42.71 8.17 -4.49
C ASN A 683 43.60 6.96 -4.15
N ARG A 684 43.66 5.99 -5.06
CA ARG A 684 44.67 4.93 -5.04
C ARG A 684 45.87 5.37 -5.84
#